data_AF-A0A5R8NYU2-F1
#
_entry.id   AF-A0A5R8NYU2-F1
#
_cell.length_a   1.000
_cell.length_b   1.000
_cell.length_c   1.000
_cell.angle_alpha   90.00
_cell.angle_beta   90.00
_cell.angle_gamma   90.00
#
_symmetry.space_group_name_H-M   'P 1'
#
loop_
_entity.id
_entity.type
_entity.pdbx_description
1 polymer ?
#
loop_
_entity_poly.entity_id
_entity_poly.type
_entity_poly.pdbx_seq_one_letter_code
_entity_poly.pdbx_strand_id
1 'polypeptide(L)'
;MEEHMDLDTALASFDRTTVAERIAEGEQQRKQIVEHFPLEQWPTMRLEQYALGIDRTGEPTYCRMLEFIATEYGSLGGGSAGKHIIYRHKSGEWRLAAQLAGLGVNEAWERLRGEFVAAFDAAERQAFDDIDDLDVLTSGQALVTKSLAAYYPQHFLPIYSRPHLRAFISLLGGTPERNATAWRANRHLSVLVKDHPGLSELTSREVARFLYTYFDPRPKSRVVWKIAPGENARHWPDCLAQNYIRVGWDEVGDLAQYTSDTELKHAIDNYWSDRPGGNLVKARNLLAFRDLEPGDRIVANRGKTHVLAVGTVSGGYYYNEDLPEYRHIVPVDWDTSLSQDLAEPQNAWVPTFAKVPEKLFAQLTDRSANDGGGHDPAPVDLPTEIIRVQEALARKGQVILYGPPGTGKTRLALQSALAMNGGAAAIGTAGQESAIGNMLRSGRVQLVTFHPSYGYEDFVEGYKPVDDPAAHGLRLELTNGLFHNLCTAAAAAPDETFLLIIDEINRGDLPRIFGELITLLESDKRGIEVRLPISKRSFSVPKNLRIIGTMNTADRSVSHLDAAIRRRFAFVDIGPDPDIVSGSVGPLDLTTFLTSLNTRVAACLDPDHQIGHAYLLTDSEPVATDEELAAAFYHDIVPLLEDYCVGRVELLRELLGNLVDQNTGRPAQIAVADLAAELAAEFTVATSRNVDA
;
A
#
# COMPACT_ATOMS: atom_id res chain seq x y z
N MET A 1 -10.71 -8.66 19.64
CA MET A 1 -9.93 -8.38 20.85
C MET A 1 -9.04 -9.60 21.06
N GLU A 2 -7.95 -9.70 20.30
CA GLU A 2 -6.94 -10.74 20.56
C GLU A 2 -6.13 -10.28 21.77
N GLU A 3 -6.06 -11.12 22.81
CA GLU A 3 -5.17 -10.89 23.94
C GLU A 3 -3.72 -10.82 23.43
N HIS A 4 -3.11 -9.64 23.47
CA HIS A 4 -1.68 -9.52 23.26
C HIS A 4 -0.97 -10.27 24.41
N MET A 5 -0.37 -11.41 24.09
CA MET A 5 0.45 -12.17 25.04
C MET A 5 1.61 -11.28 25.52
N ASP A 6 1.70 -11.09 26.83
CA ASP A 6 2.77 -10.31 27.43
C ASP A 6 4.12 -11.07 27.41
N LEU A 7 5.21 -10.32 27.62
CA LEU A 7 6.58 -10.81 27.52
C LEU A 7 6.89 -11.95 28.51
N ASP A 8 6.36 -11.86 29.74
CA ASP A 8 6.58 -12.85 30.80
C ASP A 8 5.85 -14.16 30.49
N THR A 9 4.62 -14.08 29.98
CA THR A 9 3.84 -15.23 29.51
C THR A 9 4.53 -15.91 28.34
N ALA A 10 5.03 -15.13 27.38
CA ALA A 10 5.80 -15.66 26.27
C ALA A 10 7.06 -16.39 26.75
N LEU A 11 7.83 -15.80 27.68
CA LEU A 11 9.03 -16.41 28.26
C LEU A 11 8.73 -17.74 28.95
N ALA A 12 7.65 -17.81 29.73
CA ALA A 12 7.22 -19.04 30.38
C ALA A 12 6.84 -20.14 29.39
N SER A 13 6.37 -19.77 28.19
CA SER A 13 5.98 -20.70 27.12
C SER A 13 7.12 -21.10 26.17
N PHE A 14 8.29 -20.48 26.27
CA PHE A 14 9.38 -20.69 25.32
C PHE A 14 10.09 -22.04 25.54
N ASP A 15 9.75 -23.01 24.69
CA ASP A 15 10.38 -24.33 24.71
C ASP A 15 11.74 -24.32 23.98
N ARG A 16 12.81 -24.23 24.77
CA ARG A 16 14.21 -24.25 24.30
C ARG A 16 14.57 -25.51 23.53
N THR A 17 13.90 -26.64 23.78
CA THR A 17 14.22 -27.90 23.10
C THR A 17 13.85 -27.86 21.61
N THR A 18 12.77 -27.14 21.26
CA THR A 18 12.30 -27.00 19.88
C THR A 18 13.23 -26.19 18.97
N VAL A 19 14.17 -25.44 19.55
CA VAL A 19 15.09 -24.54 18.84
C VAL A 19 16.56 -24.95 18.96
N ALA A 20 16.86 -25.98 19.76
CA ALA A 20 18.22 -26.36 20.12
C ALA A 20 19.11 -26.75 18.91
N GLU A 21 18.57 -27.53 17.97
CA GLU A 21 19.31 -27.94 16.76
C GLU A 21 19.69 -26.74 15.90
N ARG A 22 18.74 -25.84 15.62
CA ARG A 22 19.00 -24.59 14.87
C ARG A 22 19.98 -23.66 15.59
N ILE A 23 19.92 -23.60 16.93
CA ILE A 23 20.88 -22.85 17.72
C ILE A 23 22.29 -23.43 17.54
N ALA A 24 22.43 -24.75 17.61
CA ALA A 24 23.72 -25.42 17.41
C ALA A 24 24.25 -25.22 15.97
N GLU A 25 23.38 -25.32 14.96
CA GLU A 25 23.74 -25.15 13.56
C GLU A 25 24.28 -23.75 13.27
N GLY A 26 23.58 -22.69 13.65
CA GLY A 26 24.11 -21.36 13.37
C GLY A 26 25.31 -20.99 14.23
N GLU A 27 25.51 -21.59 15.43
CA GLU A 27 26.77 -21.43 16.15
C GLU A 27 27.92 -22.12 15.40
N GLN A 28 27.67 -23.26 14.76
CA GLN A 28 28.63 -23.88 13.87
C GLN A 28 28.93 -22.98 12.65
N GLN A 29 27.91 -22.37 12.04
CA GLN A 29 28.10 -21.41 10.94
C GLN A 29 28.90 -20.17 11.38
N ARG A 30 28.68 -19.67 12.61
CA ARG A 30 29.49 -18.58 13.18
C ARG A 30 30.96 -18.97 13.27
N LYS A 31 31.24 -20.16 13.82
CA LYS A 31 32.61 -20.67 13.93
C LYS A 31 33.25 -20.80 12.55
N GLN A 32 32.51 -21.30 11.56
CA GLN A 32 32.99 -21.36 10.18
C GLN A 32 33.34 -19.98 9.61
N ILE A 33 32.56 -18.92 9.89
CA ILE A 33 32.91 -17.55 9.49
C ILE A 33 34.28 -17.17 10.06
N VAL A 34 34.47 -17.33 11.37
CA VAL A 34 35.72 -16.94 12.05
C VAL A 34 36.90 -17.80 11.61
N GLU A 35 36.69 -19.09 11.35
CA GLU A 35 37.72 -20.01 10.88
C GLU A 35 38.20 -19.69 9.45
N HIS A 36 37.28 -19.34 8.54
CA HIS A 36 37.63 -19.01 7.15
C HIS A 36 38.19 -17.58 7.03
N PHE A 37 37.79 -16.67 7.92
CA PHE A 37 38.17 -15.26 7.88
C PHE A 37 38.66 -14.78 9.25
N PRO A 38 39.79 -15.30 9.76
CA PRO A 38 40.28 -14.89 11.08
C PRO A 38 40.65 -13.40 11.10
N LEU A 39 40.47 -12.75 12.25
CA LEU A 39 40.65 -11.29 12.42
C LEU A 39 42.03 -10.82 11.95
N GLU A 40 43.06 -11.63 12.15
CA GLU A 40 44.45 -11.33 11.77
C GLU A 40 44.66 -11.23 10.26
N GLN A 41 43.76 -11.79 9.45
CA GLN A 41 43.83 -11.74 7.99
C GLN A 41 43.11 -10.52 7.40
N TRP A 42 42.25 -9.84 8.14
CA TRP A 42 41.53 -8.66 7.64
C TRP A 42 42.43 -7.55 7.12
N PRO A 43 43.53 -7.15 7.78
CA PRO A 43 44.43 -6.12 7.27
C PRO A 43 45.10 -6.45 5.93
N THR A 44 45.12 -7.74 5.54
CA THR A 44 45.74 -8.20 4.28
C THR A 44 44.75 -8.85 3.31
N MET A 45 43.46 -8.93 3.69
CA MET A 45 42.40 -9.53 2.88
C MET A 45 42.32 -8.84 1.52
N ARG A 46 42.30 -9.64 0.46
CA ARG A 46 42.13 -9.15 -0.91
C ARG A 46 40.65 -8.94 -1.21
N LEU A 47 40.35 -8.02 -2.12
CA LEU A 47 38.97 -7.74 -2.53
C LEU A 47 38.26 -8.99 -3.02
N GLU A 48 38.99 -9.89 -3.69
CA GLU A 48 38.44 -11.15 -4.20
C GLU A 48 38.05 -12.16 -3.13
N GLN A 49 38.59 -12.01 -1.91
CA GLN A 49 38.22 -12.83 -0.75
C GLN A 49 37.02 -12.22 -0.01
N TYR A 50 36.72 -10.94 -0.22
CA TYR A 50 35.62 -10.24 0.41
C TYR A 50 34.33 -10.26 -0.43
N ALA A 51 34.42 -9.80 -1.68
CA ALA A 51 33.27 -9.31 -2.42
C ALA A 51 32.34 -10.40 -2.96
N LEU A 52 31.11 -9.99 -3.25
CA LEU A 52 30.09 -10.77 -3.96
C LEU A 52 30.28 -10.64 -5.48
N GLY A 53 29.86 -11.64 -6.27
CA GLY A 53 29.84 -11.58 -7.74
C GLY A 53 31.15 -11.99 -8.45
N ILE A 54 31.99 -12.81 -7.80
CA ILE A 54 33.24 -13.31 -8.38
C ILE A 54 33.10 -14.80 -8.70
N ASP A 55 33.51 -15.18 -9.92
CA ASP A 55 33.30 -16.52 -10.50
C ASP A 55 33.98 -17.66 -9.73
N ARG A 56 33.26 -18.78 -9.69
CA ARG A 56 33.43 -19.93 -8.78
C ARG A 56 34.55 -20.87 -9.18
N THR A 57 35.67 -20.84 -8.45
CA THR A 57 36.54 -22.02 -8.23
C THR A 57 37.35 -21.84 -6.93
N GLY A 58 36.74 -22.07 -5.76
CA GLY A 58 37.47 -21.99 -4.48
C GLY A 58 36.60 -21.89 -3.23
N GLU A 59 37.24 -21.51 -2.13
CA GLU A 59 36.59 -21.19 -0.84
C GLU A 59 35.60 -20.01 -1.02
N PRO A 60 34.51 -19.98 -0.23
CA PRO A 60 33.53 -18.90 -0.32
C PRO A 60 34.18 -17.55 0.01
N THR A 61 33.70 -16.46 -0.60
CA THR A 61 34.08 -15.10 -0.19
C THR A 61 33.35 -14.70 1.09
N TYR A 62 33.84 -13.66 1.78
CA TYR A 62 33.27 -13.21 3.05
C TYR A 62 31.79 -12.83 2.94
N CYS A 63 31.45 -12.00 1.95
CA CYS A 63 30.06 -11.60 1.68
C CYS A 63 29.18 -12.82 1.33
N ARG A 64 29.70 -13.76 0.53
CA ARG A 64 28.97 -15.00 0.18
C ARG A 64 28.73 -15.88 1.41
N MET A 65 29.74 -16.02 2.28
CA MET A 65 29.63 -16.77 3.52
C MET A 65 28.54 -16.16 4.41
N LEU A 66 28.56 -14.84 4.58
CA LEU A 66 27.57 -14.16 5.41
C LEU A 66 26.15 -14.17 4.82
N GLU A 67 25.98 -14.08 3.50
CA GLU A 67 24.65 -14.00 2.91
C GLU A 67 23.99 -15.36 2.68
N PHE A 68 24.72 -16.33 2.11
CA PHE A 68 24.12 -17.56 1.58
C PHE A 68 24.49 -18.82 2.35
N ILE A 69 25.54 -18.80 3.17
CA ILE A 69 26.00 -19.99 3.91
C ILE A 69 25.59 -19.90 5.37
N ALA A 70 25.88 -18.78 6.03
CA ALA A 70 25.61 -18.57 7.45
C ALA A 70 24.18 -18.06 7.73
N THR A 71 23.16 -18.66 7.10
CA THR A 71 21.77 -18.20 7.19
C THR A 71 21.14 -18.47 8.56
N GLU A 72 21.46 -19.58 9.22
CA GLU A 72 21.01 -19.93 10.58
C GLU A 72 21.76 -19.11 11.66
N TYR A 73 22.87 -18.44 11.30
CA TYR A 73 23.46 -17.40 12.16
C TYR A 73 22.65 -16.09 12.14
N GLY A 74 21.74 -15.92 11.18
CA GLY A 74 20.87 -14.77 11.01
C GLY A 74 20.92 -14.30 9.56
N SER A 75 19.79 -14.36 8.85
CA SER A 75 19.75 -14.08 7.42
C SER A 75 20.19 -12.64 7.09
N LEU A 76 21.04 -12.50 6.08
CA LEU A 76 21.19 -11.24 5.33
C LEU A 76 20.43 -11.28 4.00
N GLY A 77 19.79 -12.40 3.64
CA GLY A 77 19.11 -12.60 2.38
C GLY A 77 17.90 -11.67 2.20
N GLY A 78 17.55 -11.39 0.95
CA GLY A 78 16.58 -10.36 0.58
C GLY A 78 17.25 -9.00 0.35
N GLY A 79 16.69 -8.18 -0.54
CA GLY A 79 17.23 -6.87 -0.88
C GLY A 79 18.38 -6.89 -1.88
N SER A 80 18.95 -5.70 -2.12
CA SER A 80 20.03 -5.48 -3.07
C SER A 80 21.40 -5.90 -2.56
N ALA A 81 22.29 -6.32 -3.47
CA ALA A 81 23.72 -6.51 -3.24
C ALA A 81 24.44 -5.22 -2.79
N GLY A 82 23.80 -4.05 -2.92
CA GLY A 82 24.30 -2.77 -2.40
C GLY A 82 24.69 -2.79 -0.92
N LYS A 83 24.04 -3.63 -0.10
CA LYS A 83 24.39 -3.83 1.32
C LYS A 83 25.82 -4.38 1.55
N HIS A 84 26.46 -4.92 0.50
CA HIS A 84 27.84 -5.41 0.56
C HIS A 84 28.90 -4.31 0.37
N ILE A 85 28.47 -3.05 0.14
CA ILE A 85 29.30 -1.85 0.02
C ILE A 85 30.16 -1.85 -1.26
N ILE A 86 30.89 -2.93 -1.53
CA ILE A 86 31.63 -3.20 -2.76
C ILE A 86 31.23 -4.60 -3.25
N TYR A 87 30.75 -4.68 -4.49
CA TYR A 87 30.41 -5.95 -5.13
C TYR A 87 30.68 -5.89 -6.63
N ARG A 88 30.82 -7.06 -7.25
CA ARG A 88 31.02 -7.19 -8.69
C ARG A 88 29.69 -7.47 -9.37
N HIS A 89 29.31 -6.60 -10.29
CA HIS A 89 28.12 -6.74 -11.12
C HIS A 89 28.35 -7.78 -12.23
N LYS A 90 27.28 -8.39 -12.77
CA LYS A 90 27.39 -9.42 -13.82
C LYS A 90 28.04 -8.90 -15.12
N SER A 91 28.00 -7.59 -15.37
CA SER A 91 28.74 -6.95 -16.48
C SER A 91 30.27 -7.02 -16.31
N GLY A 92 30.75 -7.44 -15.13
CA GLY A 92 32.15 -7.43 -14.75
C GLY A 92 32.60 -6.15 -14.05
N GLU A 93 31.74 -5.13 -14.00
CA GLU A 93 31.98 -3.84 -13.35
C GLU A 93 31.95 -3.95 -11.82
N TRP A 94 32.81 -3.17 -11.16
CA TRP A 94 32.78 -3.00 -9.71
C TRP A 94 31.81 -1.90 -9.31
N ARG A 95 30.87 -2.22 -8.44
CA ARG A 95 29.94 -1.24 -7.87
C ARG A 95 30.35 -0.89 -6.46
N LEU A 96 30.31 0.41 -6.19
CA LEU A 96 30.76 1.03 -4.96
C LEU A 96 29.59 1.77 -4.30
N ALA A 97 29.54 1.75 -2.96
CA ALA A 97 28.64 2.60 -2.19
C ALA A 97 28.91 4.08 -2.48
N ALA A 98 27.91 4.94 -2.23
CA ALA A 98 27.98 6.37 -2.50
C ALA A 98 29.17 7.06 -1.80
N GLN A 99 29.50 6.61 -0.59
CA GLN A 99 30.62 7.09 0.23
C GLN A 99 31.99 6.79 -0.39
N LEU A 100 32.05 5.81 -1.30
CA LEU A 100 33.24 5.40 -2.05
C LEU A 100 33.21 5.90 -3.51
N ALA A 101 32.21 6.70 -3.88
CA ALA A 101 32.06 7.19 -5.25
C ALA A 101 33.28 8.04 -5.66
N GLY A 102 33.75 7.83 -6.89
CA GLY A 102 34.90 8.55 -7.46
C GLY A 102 36.27 7.92 -7.17
N LEU A 103 36.36 6.91 -6.29
CA LEU A 103 37.60 6.16 -6.05
C LEU A 103 37.80 5.04 -7.07
N GLY A 104 39.06 4.67 -7.30
CA GLY A 104 39.38 3.41 -7.99
C GLY A 104 39.03 2.21 -7.10
N VAL A 105 38.62 1.08 -7.68
CA VAL A 105 38.14 -0.08 -6.90
C VAL A 105 39.12 -0.57 -5.81
N ASN A 106 40.43 -0.56 -6.09
CA ASN A 106 41.43 -1.00 -5.12
C ASN A 106 41.58 -0.01 -3.96
N GLU A 107 41.48 1.29 -4.24
CA GLU A 107 41.50 2.36 -3.23
C GLU A 107 40.22 2.34 -2.39
N ALA A 108 39.07 2.13 -3.04
CA ALA A 108 37.79 1.93 -2.36
C ALA A 108 37.83 0.71 -1.43
N TRP A 109 38.44 -0.39 -1.88
CA TRP A 109 38.65 -1.58 -1.05
C TRP A 109 39.57 -1.31 0.13
N GLU A 110 40.70 -0.63 -0.10
CA GLU A 110 41.64 -0.29 0.97
C GLU A 110 40.96 0.55 2.06
N ARG A 111 40.15 1.54 1.67
CA ARG A 111 39.35 2.36 2.59
C ARG A 111 38.32 1.52 3.37
N LEU A 112 37.49 0.75 2.66
CA LEU A 112 36.47 -0.10 3.29
C LEU A 112 37.08 -1.11 4.26
N ARG A 113 38.13 -1.81 3.84
CA ARG A 113 38.85 -2.79 4.65
C ARG A 113 39.46 -2.14 5.89
N GLY A 114 40.02 -0.93 5.73
CA GLY A 114 40.55 -0.14 6.84
C GLY A 114 39.48 0.17 7.90
N GLU A 115 38.27 0.55 7.49
CA GLU A 115 37.18 0.79 8.42
C GLU A 115 36.67 -0.48 9.10
N PHE A 116 36.61 -1.62 8.40
CA PHE A 116 36.30 -2.90 9.06
C PHE A 116 37.34 -3.25 10.14
N VAL A 117 38.63 -3.09 9.85
CA VAL A 117 39.71 -3.31 10.83
C VAL A 117 39.56 -2.35 12.03
N ALA A 118 39.27 -1.07 11.78
CA ALA A 118 39.03 -0.09 12.84
C ALA A 118 37.80 -0.45 13.69
N ALA A 119 36.70 -0.91 13.05
CA ALA A 119 35.50 -1.35 13.76
C ALA A 119 35.75 -2.58 14.63
N PHE A 120 36.54 -3.54 14.15
CA PHE A 120 36.91 -4.71 14.95
C PHE A 120 37.82 -4.35 16.12
N ASP A 121 38.79 -3.47 15.93
CA ASP A 121 39.65 -2.96 17.02
C ASP A 121 38.84 -2.18 18.06
N ALA A 122 37.91 -1.32 17.61
CA ALA A 122 36.98 -0.60 18.49
C ALA A 122 36.08 -1.55 19.29
N ALA A 123 35.57 -2.61 18.66
CA ALA A 123 34.74 -3.62 19.33
C ALA A 123 35.53 -4.45 20.35
N GLU A 124 36.77 -4.83 20.05
CA GLU A 124 37.68 -5.53 20.99
C GLU A 124 37.96 -4.66 22.23
N ARG A 125 38.21 -3.36 22.01
CA ARG A 125 38.42 -2.36 23.09
C ARG A 125 37.11 -1.91 23.76
N GLN A 126 35.96 -2.37 23.30
CA GLN A 126 34.62 -1.94 23.72
C GLN A 126 34.35 -0.43 23.57
N ALA A 127 35.07 0.23 22.67
CA ALA A 127 34.89 1.64 22.32
C ALA A 127 33.87 1.76 21.17
N PHE A 128 32.62 1.36 21.42
CA PHE A 128 31.61 1.22 20.36
C PHE A 128 31.21 2.54 19.70
N ASP A 129 31.34 3.66 20.40
CA ASP A 129 31.06 4.99 19.82
C ASP A 129 32.05 5.32 18.68
N ASP A 130 33.29 4.81 18.73
CA ASP A 130 34.28 4.98 17.65
C ASP A 130 33.81 4.36 16.32
N ILE A 131 32.89 3.39 16.36
CA ILE A 131 32.35 2.73 15.16
C ILE A 131 31.36 3.65 14.43
N ASP A 132 30.68 4.56 15.13
CA ASP A 132 29.70 5.47 14.52
C ASP A 132 30.36 6.55 13.66
N ASP A 133 31.65 6.80 13.84
CA ASP A 133 32.45 7.73 13.02
C ASP A 133 32.94 7.11 11.70
N LEU A 134 32.69 5.81 11.46
CA LEU A 134 33.10 5.08 10.25
C LEU A 134 32.04 5.20 9.15
N ASP A 135 32.17 6.24 8.32
CA ASP A 135 31.13 6.66 7.37
C ASP A 135 30.85 5.64 6.27
N VAL A 136 31.85 4.91 5.77
CA VAL A 136 31.66 3.92 4.70
C VAL A 136 30.81 2.75 5.20
N LEU A 137 31.04 2.30 6.44
CA LEU A 137 30.29 1.19 7.05
C LEU A 137 28.79 1.47 7.17
N THR A 138 28.37 2.74 7.21
CA THR A 138 26.94 3.13 7.25
C THR A 138 26.16 2.68 6.01
N SER A 139 26.85 2.38 4.90
CA SER A 139 26.28 1.88 3.65
C SER A 139 25.85 0.41 3.72
N GLY A 140 26.41 -0.36 4.67
CA GLY A 140 26.23 -1.81 4.79
C GLY A 140 25.85 -2.24 6.19
N GLN A 141 24.97 -1.50 6.87
CA GLN A 141 24.76 -1.65 8.32
C GLN A 141 24.43 -3.07 8.78
N ALA A 142 23.64 -3.83 8.00
CA ALA A 142 23.31 -5.22 8.33
C ALA A 142 24.54 -6.14 8.20
N LEU A 143 25.33 -5.98 7.13
CA LEU A 143 26.58 -6.73 6.92
C LEU A 143 27.58 -6.44 8.04
N VAL A 144 27.75 -5.16 8.39
CA VAL A 144 28.66 -4.70 9.43
C VAL A 144 28.23 -5.22 10.80
N THR A 145 26.95 -5.09 11.14
CA THR A 145 26.41 -5.60 12.42
C THR A 145 26.54 -7.12 12.51
N LYS A 146 26.31 -7.87 11.42
CA LYS A 146 26.52 -9.32 11.39
C LYS A 146 27.99 -9.69 11.54
N SER A 147 28.89 -8.93 10.93
CA SER A 147 30.34 -9.11 11.07
C SER A 147 30.77 -8.91 12.52
N LEU A 148 30.35 -7.80 13.14
CA LEU A 148 30.59 -7.52 14.55
C LEU A 148 30.01 -8.63 15.44
N ALA A 149 28.79 -9.11 15.16
CA ALA A 149 28.21 -10.21 15.90
C ALA A 149 28.95 -11.54 15.71
N ALA A 150 29.54 -11.81 14.54
CA ALA A 150 30.25 -13.06 14.29
C ALA A 150 31.55 -13.17 15.11
N TYR A 151 32.33 -12.09 15.17
CA TYR A 151 33.59 -12.02 15.92
C TYR A 151 33.38 -11.69 17.41
N TYR A 152 32.33 -10.91 17.75
CA TYR A 152 32.05 -10.44 19.11
C TYR A 152 30.64 -10.81 19.61
N PRO A 153 30.28 -12.11 19.65
CA PRO A 153 28.92 -12.56 19.97
C PRO A 153 28.44 -12.22 21.40
N GLN A 154 29.36 -11.86 22.29
CA GLN A 154 29.07 -11.40 23.66
C GLN A 154 28.55 -9.95 23.73
N HIS A 155 28.76 -9.17 22.66
CA HIS A 155 28.41 -7.76 22.58
C HIS A 155 27.20 -7.50 21.69
N PHE A 156 26.92 -8.38 20.73
CA PHE A 156 25.87 -8.18 19.74
C PHE A 156 24.91 -9.37 19.67
N LEU A 157 23.63 -9.07 19.45
CA LEU A 157 22.60 -10.07 19.16
C LEU A 157 22.61 -10.42 17.65
N PRO A 158 22.23 -11.65 17.24
CA PRO A 158 22.09 -12.02 15.84
C PRO A 158 20.79 -11.44 15.22
N ILE A 159 20.63 -10.12 15.28
CA ILE A 159 19.51 -9.33 14.78
C ILE A 159 20.07 -8.12 14.02
N TYR A 160 19.90 -8.09 12.70
CA TYR A 160 20.61 -7.13 11.83
C TYR A 160 19.68 -6.14 11.13
N SER A 161 18.37 -6.35 11.19
CA SER A 161 17.36 -5.44 10.65
C SER A 161 17.14 -4.27 11.60
N ARG A 162 17.42 -3.05 11.13
CA ARG A 162 17.24 -1.83 11.90
C ARG A 162 15.78 -1.58 12.32
N PRO A 163 14.77 -1.76 11.45
CA PRO A 163 13.36 -1.75 11.87
C PRO A 163 13.06 -2.72 13.01
N HIS A 164 13.61 -3.95 12.94
CA HIS A 164 13.33 -4.98 13.96
C HIS A 164 14.01 -4.63 15.29
N LEU A 165 15.25 -4.14 15.25
CA LEU A 165 15.96 -3.67 16.43
C LEU A 165 15.18 -2.56 17.14
N ARG A 166 14.63 -1.59 16.41
CA ARG A 166 13.81 -0.51 16.97
C ARG A 166 12.56 -1.06 17.66
N ALA A 167 11.85 -1.99 17.00
CA ALA A 167 10.65 -2.59 17.55
C ALA A 167 10.94 -3.38 18.84
N PHE A 168 12.02 -4.17 18.87
CA PHE A 168 12.40 -4.92 20.06
C PHE A 168 12.92 -4.03 21.19
N ILE A 169 13.58 -2.91 20.89
CA ILE A 169 13.94 -1.91 21.92
C ILE A 169 12.67 -1.37 22.58
N SER A 170 11.66 -0.98 21.78
CA SER A 170 10.37 -0.52 22.31
C SER A 170 9.64 -1.59 23.09
N LEU A 171 9.67 -2.84 22.64
CA LEU A 171 9.07 -3.99 23.34
C LEU A 171 9.65 -4.17 24.75
N LEU A 172 10.98 -4.01 24.90
CA LEU A 172 11.67 -4.13 26.19
C LEU A 172 11.64 -2.83 27.01
N GLY A 173 10.78 -1.86 26.66
CA GLY A 173 10.61 -0.61 27.40
C GLY A 173 11.70 0.44 27.16
N GLY A 174 12.59 0.22 26.19
CA GLY A 174 13.60 1.20 25.78
C GLY A 174 13.05 2.22 24.77
N THR A 175 13.74 3.35 24.64
CA THR A 175 13.40 4.40 23.65
C THR A 175 14.37 4.33 22.48
N PRO A 176 13.94 3.88 21.28
CA PRO A 176 14.84 3.76 20.14
C PRO A 176 15.36 5.14 19.68
N GLU A 177 16.68 5.32 19.72
CA GLU A 177 17.34 6.54 19.27
C GLU A 177 16.98 6.87 17.81
N ARG A 178 16.71 8.15 17.53
CA ARG A 178 16.50 8.63 16.15
C ARG A 178 17.81 8.50 15.38
N ASN A 179 17.74 8.04 14.13
CA ASN A 179 18.89 7.94 13.23
C ASN A 179 20.04 6.99 13.66
N ALA A 180 19.92 6.25 14.77
CA ALA A 180 20.94 5.29 15.21
C ALA A 180 21.22 4.20 14.16
N THR A 181 22.51 3.89 13.98
CA THR A 181 23.02 2.80 13.13
C THR A 181 22.53 1.43 13.63
N ALA A 182 22.53 0.41 12.77
CA ALA A 182 22.07 -0.93 13.15
C ALA A 182 22.92 -1.53 14.28
N TRP A 183 24.23 -1.34 14.30
CA TRP A 183 25.09 -1.83 15.38
C TRP A 183 24.85 -1.10 16.70
N ARG A 184 24.61 0.22 16.68
CA ARG A 184 24.25 1.00 17.87
C ARG A 184 22.90 0.57 18.44
N ALA A 185 21.89 0.41 17.59
CA ALA A 185 20.58 -0.11 18.00
C ALA A 185 20.69 -1.55 18.54
N ASN A 186 21.54 -2.39 17.94
CA ASN A 186 21.80 -3.75 18.42
C ASN A 186 22.44 -3.75 19.81
N ARG A 187 23.41 -2.86 20.06
CA ARG A 187 24.02 -2.68 21.39
C ARG A 187 23.01 -2.22 22.42
N HIS A 188 22.16 -1.23 22.09
CA HIS A 188 21.09 -0.78 22.97
C HIS A 188 20.15 -1.94 23.33
N LEU A 189 19.68 -2.71 22.33
CA LEU A 189 18.87 -3.90 22.59
C LEU A 189 19.60 -4.93 23.45
N SER A 190 20.90 -5.15 23.22
CA SER A 190 21.72 -6.08 24.00
C SER A 190 21.84 -5.68 25.47
N VAL A 191 21.83 -4.38 25.78
CA VAL A 191 21.82 -3.87 27.16
C VAL A 191 20.48 -4.18 27.81
N LEU A 192 19.36 -3.84 27.15
CA LEU A 192 18.01 -4.12 27.65
C LEU A 192 17.78 -5.61 27.91
N VAL A 193 18.28 -6.48 27.03
CA VAL A 193 18.23 -7.94 27.19
C VAL A 193 19.00 -8.42 28.42
N LYS A 194 20.17 -7.82 28.70
CA LYS A 194 20.99 -8.18 29.88
C LYS A 194 20.35 -7.69 31.19
N ASP A 195 19.63 -6.58 31.14
CA ASP A 195 18.96 -5.99 32.30
C ASP A 195 17.59 -6.64 32.59
N HIS A 196 17.00 -7.36 31.64
CA HIS A 196 15.68 -7.98 31.79
C HIS A 196 15.74 -9.33 32.53
N PRO A 197 15.00 -9.50 33.64
CA PRO A 197 14.90 -10.79 34.33
C PRO A 197 14.37 -11.89 33.40
N GLY A 198 15.12 -12.96 33.19
CA GLY A 198 14.73 -14.10 32.36
C GLY A 198 15.32 -14.09 30.94
N LEU A 199 15.36 -12.95 30.24
CA LEU A 199 16.09 -12.85 28.98
C LEU A 199 17.61 -12.92 29.19
N SER A 200 18.10 -12.45 30.34
CA SER A 200 19.51 -12.56 30.75
C SER A 200 20.02 -13.99 30.85
N GLU A 201 19.13 -14.97 31.06
CA GLU A 201 19.45 -16.40 31.19
C GLU A 201 19.53 -17.11 29.83
N LEU A 202 19.09 -16.44 28.76
CA LEU A 202 19.12 -16.95 27.40
C LEU A 202 20.41 -16.53 26.70
N THR A 203 20.94 -17.41 25.85
CA THR A 203 22.03 -17.05 24.93
C THR A 203 21.55 -16.02 23.92
N SER A 204 22.45 -15.22 23.34
CA SER A 204 22.11 -14.21 22.30
C SER A 204 21.26 -14.78 21.17
N ARG A 205 21.49 -16.04 20.79
CA ARG A 205 20.73 -16.76 19.75
C ARG A 205 19.33 -17.15 20.22
N GLU A 206 19.21 -17.65 21.45
CA GLU A 206 17.91 -17.95 22.05
C GLU A 206 17.06 -16.69 22.18
N VAL A 207 17.66 -15.57 22.59
CA VAL A 207 16.97 -14.27 22.66
C VAL A 207 16.45 -13.86 21.29
N ALA A 208 17.29 -13.87 20.24
CA ALA A 208 16.85 -13.52 18.91
C ALA A 208 15.71 -14.43 18.43
N ARG A 209 15.83 -15.74 18.68
CA ARG A 209 14.80 -16.71 18.28
C ARG A 209 13.50 -16.49 19.03
N PHE A 210 13.57 -16.27 20.34
CA PHE A 210 12.43 -15.95 21.19
C PHE A 210 11.69 -14.71 20.69
N LEU A 211 12.43 -13.60 20.48
CA LEU A 211 11.87 -12.33 20.02
C LEU A 211 11.16 -12.48 18.66
N TYR A 212 11.78 -13.17 17.69
CA TYR A 212 11.14 -13.45 16.40
C TYR A 212 10.00 -14.47 16.47
N THR A 213 9.97 -15.35 17.47
CA THR A 213 8.89 -16.35 17.58
C THR A 213 7.60 -15.71 18.10
N TYR A 214 7.71 -14.78 19.05
CA TYR A 214 6.53 -14.25 19.76
C TYR A 214 6.22 -12.79 19.45
N PHE A 215 7.21 -12.01 19.02
CA PHE A 215 7.10 -10.56 18.86
C PHE A 215 7.62 -10.08 17.51
N ASP A 216 7.56 -10.92 16.49
CA ASP A 216 8.02 -10.58 15.15
C ASP A 216 7.41 -9.23 14.69
N PRO A 217 8.23 -8.19 14.48
CA PRO A 217 7.75 -6.85 14.16
C PRO A 217 7.30 -6.73 12.70
N ARG A 218 7.44 -7.81 11.92
CA ARG A 218 6.92 -7.87 10.55
C ARG A 218 5.37 -7.92 10.59
N PRO A 219 4.67 -7.28 9.63
CA PRO A 219 3.21 -7.29 9.61
C PRO A 219 2.66 -8.71 9.64
N LYS A 220 1.72 -9.01 10.55
CA LYS A 220 1.09 -10.34 10.67
C LYS A 220 0.39 -10.77 9.37
N SER A 221 -0.10 -9.83 8.56
CA SER A 221 -0.65 -10.07 7.22
C SER A 221 0.41 -9.80 6.13
N ARG A 222 1.30 -10.78 5.87
CA ARG A 222 2.22 -10.68 4.73
C ARG A 222 1.48 -10.99 3.44
N VAL A 223 1.78 -10.25 2.37
CA VAL A 223 1.18 -10.47 1.04
C VAL A 223 1.53 -11.87 0.57
N VAL A 224 0.52 -12.72 0.39
CA VAL A 224 0.72 -14.06 -0.17
C VAL A 224 0.91 -13.94 -1.68
N TRP A 225 1.98 -14.53 -2.19
CA TRP A 225 2.26 -14.49 -3.63
C TRP A 225 1.92 -15.81 -4.30
N LYS A 226 1.17 -15.74 -5.39
CA LYS A 226 1.10 -16.82 -6.37
C LYS A 226 2.29 -16.70 -7.30
N ILE A 227 3.00 -17.81 -7.49
CA ILE A 227 4.18 -17.91 -8.35
C ILE A 227 4.03 -19.12 -9.26
N ALA A 228 4.00 -18.89 -10.58
CA ALA A 228 3.90 -19.98 -11.56
C ALA A 228 5.27 -20.62 -11.82
N PRO A 229 5.46 -21.93 -11.59
CA PRO A 229 6.71 -22.64 -11.87
C PRO A 229 6.83 -22.96 -13.38
N GLY A 230 6.86 -21.92 -14.20
CA GLY A 230 6.89 -22.00 -15.66
C GLY A 230 5.52 -22.20 -16.32
N GLU A 231 5.52 -22.11 -17.64
CA GLU A 231 4.32 -22.32 -18.45
C GLU A 231 3.73 -23.71 -18.19
N ASN A 232 2.41 -23.76 -17.92
CA ASN A 232 1.70 -24.97 -17.53
C ASN A 232 2.35 -25.74 -16.36
N ALA A 233 3.08 -25.04 -15.49
CA ALA A 233 3.81 -25.61 -14.37
C ALA A 233 4.89 -26.65 -14.76
N ARG A 234 5.50 -26.49 -15.94
CA ARG A 234 6.53 -27.43 -16.45
C ARG A 234 7.73 -27.63 -15.52
N HIS A 235 8.06 -26.66 -14.67
CA HIS A 235 9.17 -26.76 -13.70
C HIS A 235 8.73 -27.24 -12.31
N TRP A 236 7.44 -27.50 -12.09
CA TRP A 236 6.92 -27.96 -10.80
C TRP A 236 7.57 -29.24 -10.26
N PRO A 237 7.83 -30.30 -11.06
CA PRO A 237 8.43 -31.53 -10.52
C PRO A 237 9.80 -31.29 -9.87
N ASP A 238 10.58 -30.38 -10.44
CA ASP A 238 11.90 -29.98 -9.96
C ASP A 238 11.80 -29.05 -8.74
N CYS A 239 10.89 -28.06 -8.79
CA CYS A 239 10.57 -27.19 -7.64
C CYS A 239 10.16 -28.00 -6.40
N LEU A 240 9.34 -29.03 -6.59
CA LEU A 240 8.87 -29.91 -5.51
C LEU A 240 9.99 -30.82 -5.00
N ALA A 241 10.78 -31.43 -5.90
CA ALA A 241 11.86 -32.34 -5.51
C ALA A 241 12.99 -31.65 -4.73
N GLN A 242 13.24 -30.38 -5.03
CA GLN A 242 14.35 -29.61 -4.47
C GLN A 242 13.92 -28.61 -3.39
N ASN A 243 12.63 -28.57 -3.01
CA ASN A 243 12.07 -27.64 -2.02
C ASN A 243 12.41 -26.17 -2.31
N TYR A 244 12.12 -25.72 -3.53
CA TYR A 244 12.23 -24.32 -3.91
C TYR A 244 11.15 -23.91 -4.90
N ILE A 245 11.05 -22.61 -5.19
CA ILE A 245 10.36 -22.08 -6.36
C ILE A 245 11.38 -21.37 -7.27
N ARG A 246 11.24 -21.49 -8.59
CA ARG A 246 12.11 -20.80 -9.56
C ARG A 246 11.38 -20.12 -10.70
N VAL A 247 11.94 -19.01 -11.18
CA VAL A 247 11.36 -18.15 -12.23
C VAL A 247 12.41 -17.78 -13.29
N GLY A 248 11.95 -17.41 -14.48
CA GLY A 248 12.79 -17.03 -15.64
C GLY A 248 13.37 -15.61 -15.55
N TRP A 249 13.62 -14.98 -16.69
CA TRP A 249 14.32 -13.68 -16.84
C TRP A 249 15.84 -13.75 -16.66
N ASP A 250 16.44 -14.88 -17.05
CA ASP A 250 17.88 -15.13 -16.92
C ASP A 250 18.76 -14.13 -17.70
N GLU A 251 18.19 -13.47 -18.72
CA GLU A 251 18.87 -12.50 -19.57
C GLU A 251 19.26 -11.23 -18.80
N VAL A 252 18.47 -10.80 -17.82
CA VAL A 252 18.87 -9.69 -16.92
C VAL A 252 19.92 -10.15 -15.91
N GLY A 253 20.06 -11.45 -15.69
CA GLY A 253 20.99 -12.00 -14.70
C GLY A 253 20.56 -11.72 -13.26
N ASP A 254 21.47 -11.99 -12.33
CA ASP A 254 21.16 -12.02 -10.91
C ASP A 254 20.43 -10.77 -10.40
N LEU A 255 19.20 -10.94 -9.91
CA LEU A 255 18.37 -9.85 -9.37
C LEU A 255 19.00 -9.14 -8.17
N ALA A 256 19.92 -9.79 -7.45
CA ALA A 256 20.65 -9.18 -6.35
C ALA A 256 21.42 -7.93 -6.79
N GLN A 257 21.87 -7.87 -8.05
CA GLN A 257 22.71 -6.78 -8.53
C GLN A 257 21.98 -5.43 -8.68
N TYR A 258 20.64 -5.44 -8.69
CA TYR A 258 19.83 -4.25 -8.86
C TYR A 258 19.46 -3.62 -7.52
N THR A 259 19.61 -2.30 -7.43
CA THR A 259 19.31 -1.52 -6.21
C THR A 259 17.90 -0.93 -6.21
N SER A 260 17.27 -0.81 -7.38
CA SER A 260 15.92 -0.25 -7.54
C SER A 260 15.12 -0.92 -8.66
N ASP A 261 13.79 -0.79 -8.62
CA ASP A 261 12.88 -1.25 -9.67
C ASP A 261 13.12 -0.52 -11.01
N THR A 262 13.54 0.74 -10.94
CA THR A 262 13.88 1.56 -12.09
C THR A 262 15.14 1.03 -12.79
N GLU A 263 16.16 0.65 -12.04
CA GLU A 263 17.39 0.06 -12.58
C GLU A 263 17.11 -1.29 -13.27
N LEU A 264 16.35 -2.17 -12.61
CA LEU A 264 15.96 -3.45 -13.20
C LEU A 264 15.06 -3.25 -14.41
N LYS A 265 14.13 -2.28 -14.37
CA LYS A 265 13.30 -1.93 -15.53
C LYS A 265 14.17 -1.54 -16.73
N HIS A 266 15.19 -0.70 -16.54
CA HIS A 266 16.11 -0.34 -17.62
C HIS A 266 16.85 -1.56 -18.19
N ALA A 267 17.27 -2.50 -17.34
CA ALA A 267 17.87 -3.75 -17.81
C ALA A 267 16.88 -4.61 -18.61
N ILE A 268 15.62 -4.71 -18.17
CA ILE A 268 14.55 -5.42 -18.90
C ILE A 268 14.26 -4.73 -20.25
N ASP A 269 14.19 -3.40 -20.27
CA ASP A 269 13.92 -2.62 -21.49
C ASP A 269 14.97 -2.89 -22.60
N ASN A 270 16.23 -3.15 -22.22
CA ASN A 270 17.31 -3.45 -23.17
C ASN A 270 17.15 -4.79 -23.90
N TYR A 271 16.53 -5.79 -23.27
CA TYR A 271 16.32 -7.11 -23.86
C TYR A 271 14.91 -7.26 -24.48
N TRP A 272 13.93 -6.50 -23.99
CA TRP A 272 12.54 -6.57 -24.45
C TRP A 272 11.94 -5.16 -24.63
N SER A 273 12.24 -4.55 -25.77
CA SER A 273 11.91 -3.14 -26.11
C SER A 273 10.47 -2.89 -26.57
N ASP A 274 9.62 -3.91 -26.68
CA ASP A 274 8.36 -3.82 -27.43
C ASP A 274 7.18 -3.12 -26.74
N ARG A 275 7.28 -2.64 -25.49
CA ARG A 275 6.21 -1.83 -24.84
C ARG A 275 6.74 -0.86 -23.76
N PRO A 276 6.72 0.47 -23.98
CA PRO A 276 7.03 1.43 -22.93
C PRO A 276 5.98 1.37 -21.80
N GLY A 277 6.42 1.07 -20.57
CA GLY A 277 5.59 1.11 -19.34
C GLY A 277 5.26 -0.25 -18.71
N GLY A 278 5.22 -1.35 -19.47
CA GLY A 278 4.91 -2.69 -18.93
C GLY A 278 6.03 -3.31 -18.07
N ASN A 279 7.26 -2.82 -18.22
CA ASN A 279 8.44 -3.40 -17.59
C ASN A 279 8.64 -2.95 -16.13
N LEU A 280 8.03 -1.84 -15.67
CA LEU A 280 8.21 -1.37 -14.29
C LEU A 280 7.46 -2.26 -13.29
N VAL A 281 6.21 -2.65 -13.60
CA VAL A 281 5.45 -3.61 -12.77
C VAL A 281 6.15 -4.97 -12.74
N LYS A 282 6.73 -5.40 -13.87
CA LYS A 282 7.50 -6.63 -13.95
C LYS A 282 8.79 -6.57 -13.12
N ALA A 283 9.53 -5.47 -13.20
CA ALA A 283 10.70 -5.22 -12.37
C ALA A 283 10.33 -5.25 -10.87
N ARG A 284 9.26 -4.56 -10.47
CA ARG A 284 8.74 -4.58 -9.10
C ARG A 284 8.41 -5.99 -8.62
N ASN A 285 7.75 -6.81 -9.44
CA ASN A 285 7.42 -8.19 -9.07
C ASN A 285 8.66 -9.09 -8.96
N LEU A 286 9.66 -8.92 -9.84
CA LEU A 286 10.93 -9.64 -9.75
C LEU A 286 11.72 -9.25 -8.50
N LEU A 287 11.75 -7.95 -8.15
CA LEU A 287 12.35 -7.52 -6.89
C LEU A 287 11.55 -8.01 -5.68
N ALA A 288 10.22 -8.00 -5.73
CA ALA A 288 9.39 -8.59 -4.67
C ALA A 288 9.65 -10.09 -4.48
N PHE A 289 9.91 -10.83 -5.57
CA PHE A 289 10.33 -12.23 -5.52
C PHE A 289 11.71 -12.39 -4.88
N ARG A 290 12.68 -11.55 -5.28
CA ARG A 290 14.02 -11.50 -4.67
C ARG A 290 13.96 -11.19 -3.17
N ASP A 291 13.01 -10.33 -2.79
CA ASP A 291 12.85 -9.81 -1.43
C ASP A 291 11.94 -10.68 -0.56
N LEU A 292 11.53 -11.86 -1.04
CA LEU A 292 10.85 -12.86 -0.21
C LEU A 292 11.78 -13.30 0.93
N GLU A 293 11.23 -13.33 2.13
CA GLU A 293 11.93 -13.67 3.36
C GLU A 293 11.40 -14.97 3.97
N PRO A 294 12.23 -15.67 4.77
CA PRO A 294 11.77 -16.80 5.56
C PRO A 294 10.50 -16.48 6.36
N GLY A 295 9.48 -17.34 6.20
CA GLY A 295 8.14 -17.18 6.76
C GLY A 295 7.08 -16.66 5.78
N ASP A 296 7.47 -16.09 4.63
CA ASP A 296 6.51 -15.66 3.60
C ASP A 296 5.73 -16.85 3.03
N ARG A 297 4.45 -16.63 2.74
CA ARG A 297 3.58 -17.66 2.15
C ARG A 297 3.46 -17.45 0.66
N ILE A 298 3.60 -18.54 -0.10
CA ILE A 298 3.42 -18.54 -1.55
C ILE A 298 2.48 -19.65 -2.01
N VAL A 299 1.92 -19.51 -3.19
CA VAL A 299 1.05 -20.49 -3.83
C VAL A 299 1.62 -20.86 -5.19
N ALA A 300 1.98 -22.12 -5.38
CA ALA A 300 2.34 -22.64 -6.70
C ALA A 300 1.07 -23.04 -7.45
N ASN A 301 0.97 -22.65 -8.73
CA ASN A 301 -0.22 -22.88 -9.53
C ASN A 301 0.08 -23.53 -10.89
N ARG A 302 -0.92 -24.20 -11.46
CA ARG A 302 -0.95 -24.62 -12.86
C ARG A 302 -2.13 -23.98 -13.56
N GLY A 303 -1.86 -23.14 -14.55
CA GLY A 303 -2.91 -22.38 -15.24
C GLY A 303 -3.71 -21.48 -14.29
N LYS A 304 -4.97 -21.22 -14.59
CA LYS A 304 -5.83 -20.34 -13.77
C LYS A 304 -6.65 -21.10 -12.72
N THR A 305 -6.68 -22.42 -12.79
CA THR A 305 -7.71 -23.23 -12.14
C THR A 305 -7.16 -24.25 -11.16
N HIS A 306 -5.84 -24.37 -11.01
CA HIS A 306 -5.27 -25.43 -10.18
C HIS A 306 -4.15 -24.90 -9.28
N VAL A 307 -4.26 -25.21 -7.99
CA VAL A 307 -3.21 -25.00 -6.98
C VAL A 307 -2.42 -26.30 -6.82
N LEU A 308 -1.11 -26.21 -7.01
CA LEU A 308 -0.19 -27.34 -6.91
C LEU A 308 0.23 -27.58 -5.46
N ALA A 309 0.52 -26.50 -4.74
CA ALA A 309 0.87 -26.52 -3.33
C ALA A 309 0.84 -25.11 -2.75
N VAL A 310 0.76 -25.03 -1.43
CA VAL A 310 1.07 -23.82 -0.67
C VAL A 310 2.44 -23.98 -0.05
N GLY A 311 3.31 -23.00 -0.21
CA GLY A 311 4.67 -23.01 0.31
C GLY A 311 4.89 -22.01 1.43
N THR A 312 5.78 -22.33 2.35
CA THR A 312 6.36 -21.35 3.28
C THR A 312 7.82 -21.15 2.88
N VAL A 313 8.20 -19.91 2.58
CA VAL A 313 9.58 -19.56 2.22
C VAL A 313 10.48 -19.93 3.39
N SER A 314 11.53 -20.70 3.12
CA SER A 314 12.46 -21.23 4.12
C SER A 314 13.85 -20.61 4.04
N GLY A 315 14.15 -19.88 2.97
CA GLY A 315 15.43 -19.19 2.76
C GLY A 315 15.29 -17.96 1.87
N GLY A 316 16.37 -17.19 1.77
CA GLY A 316 16.42 -16.02 0.87
C GLY A 316 16.64 -16.40 -0.60
N TYR A 317 16.36 -15.45 -1.48
CA TYR A 317 16.65 -15.57 -2.90
C TYR A 317 18.13 -15.85 -3.20
N TYR A 318 18.41 -16.66 -4.22
CA TYR A 318 19.75 -16.78 -4.82
C TYR A 318 19.66 -17.08 -6.33
N TYR A 319 20.75 -16.79 -7.04
CA TYR A 319 20.89 -17.06 -8.47
C TYR A 319 21.75 -18.32 -8.73
N ASN A 320 21.20 -19.28 -9.47
CA ASN A 320 21.85 -20.55 -9.76
C ASN A 320 22.27 -20.67 -11.23
N GLU A 321 23.56 -20.43 -11.48
CA GLU A 321 24.15 -20.48 -12.83
C GLU A 321 24.26 -21.89 -13.42
N ASP A 322 24.19 -22.91 -12.56
CA ASP A 322 24.31 -24.30 -12.98
C ASP A 322 23.01 -24.82 -13.66
N LEU A 323 21.90 -24.06 -13.56
CA LEU A 323 20.65 -24.38 -14.23
C LEU A 323 20.62 -23.85 -15.69
N PRO A 324 20.08 -24.62 -16.64
CA PRO A 324 20.01 -24.18 -18.04
C PRO A 324 19.11 -22.96 -18.23
N GLU A 325 17.96 -22.91 -17.55
CA GLU A 325 16.97 -21.82 -17.56
C GLU A 325 16.28 -21.69 -16.20
N TYR A 326 15.64 -20.55 -15.93
CA TYR A 326 14.95 -20.20 -14.69
C TYR A 326 15.88 -20.30 -13.48
N ARG A 327 16.90 -19.44 -13.49
CA ARG A 327 18.03 -19.44 -12.56
C ARG A 327 17.76 -18.67 -11.28
N HIS A 328 16.61 -18.01 -11.17
CA HIS A 328 16.18 -17.24 -10.00
C HIS A 328 15.42 -18.14 -9.03
N ILE A 329 15.96 -18.39 -7.84
CA ILE A 329 15.45 -19.39 -6.91
C ILE A 329 15.16 -18.78 -5.54
N VAL A 330 14.06 -19.21 -4.91
CA VAL A 330 13.74 -18.99 -3.48
C VAL A 330 13.45 -20.35 -2.83
N PRO A 331 14.15 -20.76 -1.76
CA PRO A 331 13.85 -21.99 -1.00
C PRO A 331 12.47 -21.94 -0.34
N VAL A 332 11.72 -23.04 -0.42
CA VAL A 332 10.32 -23.13 0.02
C VAL A 332 10.02 -24.52 0.56
N ASP A 333 9.43 -24.56 1.74
CA ASP A 333 8.86 -25.77 2.32
C ASP A 333 7.41 -25.93 1.82
N TRP A 334 7.16 -26.96 1.02
CA TRP A 334 5.87 -27.17 0.35
C TRP A 334 4.89 -28.01 1.19
N ASP A 335 3.65 -27.53 1.30
CA ASP A 335 2.48 -28.31 1.72
C ASP A 335 1.64 -28.68 0.50
N THR A 336 1.84 -29.91 0.01
CA THR A 336 1.10 -30.49 -1.11
C THR A 336 -0.28 -31.00 -0.72
N SER A 337 -0.59 -31.12 0.58
CA SER A 337 -1.93 -31.53 1.04
C SER A 337 -3.01 -30.52 0.70
N LEU A 338 -2.61 -29.28 0.39
CA LEU A 338 -3.47 -28.17 -0.01
C LEU A 338 -3.63 -28.05 -1.54
N SER A 339 -3.13 -29.02 -2.30
CA SER A 339 -3.35 -29.10 -3.74
C SER A 339 -4.83 -29.31 -4.05
N GLN A 340 -5.39 -28.47 -4.92
CA GLN A 340 -6.81 -28.50 -5.25
C GLN A 340 -7.10 -27.77 -6.57
N ASP A 341 -8.19 -28.19 -7.24
CA ASP A 341 -8.80 -27.41 -8.30
C ASP A 341 -9.63 -26.28 -7.69
N LEU A 342 -9.56 -25.11 -8.32
CA LEU A 342 -10.34 -23.94 -7.97
C LEU A 342 -11.69 -24.03 -8.67
N ALA A 343 -12.77 -23.81 -7.92
CA ALA A 343 -14.13 -23.82 -8.44
C ALA A 343 -14.33 -22.84 -9.61
N GLU A 344 -13.61 -21.72 -9.60
CA GLU A 344 -13.58 -20.74 -10.69
C GLU A 344 -12.15 -20.39 -11.11
N PRO A 345 -11.92 -20.12 -12.41
CA PRO A 345 -10.62 -19.68 -12.90
C PRO A 345 -10.21 -18.33 -12.29
N GLN A 346 -9.05 -18.29 -11.65
CA GLN A 346 -8.42 -17.06 -11.20
C GLN A 346 -7.86 -16.31 -12.40
N ASN A 347 -8.66 -15.43 -13.00
CA ASN A 347 -8.25 -14.68 -14.18
C ASN A 347 -7.04 -13.75 -13.93
N ALA A 348 -6.82 -13.35 -12.67
CA ALA A 348 -5.62 -12.63 -12.24
C ALA A 348 -4.34 -13.49 -12.23
N TRP A 349 -4.43 -14.81 -12.43
CA TRP A 349 -3.31 -15.75 -12.40
C TRP A 349 -2.66 -16.02 -13.77
N VAL A 350 -3.01 -15.22 -14.79
CA VAL A 350 -2.30 -15.20 -16.09
C VAL A 350 -0.79 -14.91 -15.93
N PRO A 351 -0.35 -13.84 -15.24
CA PRO A 351 1.08 -13.56 -15.05
C PRO A 351 1.75 -14.54 -14.09
N THR A 352 3.08 -14.70 -14.18
CA THR A 352 3.89 -15.54 -13.28
C THR A 352 3.65 -15.19 -11.82
N PHE A 353 3.67 -13.88 -11.50
CA PHE A 353 3.41 -13.35 -10.17
C PHE A 353 2.00 -12.77 -10.09
N ALA A 354 1.25 -13.13 -9.06
CA ALA A 354 -0.01 -12.49 -8.70
C ALA A 354 -0.15 -12.47 -7.18
N LYS A 355 -0.80 -11.46 -6.62
CA LYS A 355 -1.16 -11.50 -5.19
C LYS A 355 -2.31 -12.49 -5.00
N VAL A 356 -2.21 -13.34 -3.99
CA VAL A 356 -3.30 -14.21 -3.54
C VAL A 356 -4.07 -13.42 -2.48
N PRO A 357 -5.34 -13.09 -2.72
CA PRO A 357 -6.16 -12.43 -1.71
C PRO A 357 -6.23 -13.29 -0.44
N GLU A 358 -6.24 -12.65 0.73
CA GLU A 358 -6.27 -13.33 2.03
C GLU A 358 -7.44 -14.32 2.14
N LYS A 359 -8.62 -13.95 1.61
CA LYS A 359 -9.79 -14.83 1.53
C LYS A 359 -9.53 -16.09 0.70
N LEU A 360 -8.90 -15.97 -0.47
CA LEU A 360 -8.54 -17.12 -1.30
C LEU A 360 -7.49 -17.97 -0.60
N PHE A 361 -6.51 -17.35 0.06
CA PHE A 361 -5.49 -18.08 0.78
C PHE A 361 -6.06 -18.86 1.97
N ALA A 362 -6.98 -18.26 2.74
CA ALA A 362 -7.69 -18.92 3.83
C ALA A 362 -8.53 -20.10 3.33
N GLN A 363 -9.20 -19.96 2.17
CA GLN A 363 -9.91 -21.08 1.52
C GLN A 363 -8.96 -22.21 1.13
N LEU A 364 -7.77 -21.88 0.63
CA LEU A 364 -6.78 -22.88 0.25
C LEU A 364 -6.21 -23.65 1.45
N THR A 365 -6.19 -23.05 2.64
CA THR A 365 -5.57 -23.61 3.85
C THR A 365 -6.57 -24.21 4.84
N ASP A 366 -7.87 -23.94 4.72
CA ASP A 366 -8.91 -24.48 5.59
C ASP A 366 -9.29 -25.93 5.21
N ARG A 367 -8.85 -26.88 6.04
CA ARG A 367 -9.04 -28.33 5.84
C ARG A 367 -10.49 -28.79 6.09
N SER A 368 -11.36 -27.92 6.57
CA SER A 368 -12.69 -28.28 7.08
C SER A 368 -13.80 -28.25 6.01
N ALA A 369 -13.50 -27.76 4.81
CA ALA A 369 -14.49 -27.42 3.78
C ALA A 369 -14.75 -28.53 2.72
N ASN A 370 -14.23 -29.74 2.90
CA ASN A 370 -14.21 -30.77 1.86
C ASN A 370 -15.29 -31.87 1.94
N ASP A 371 -16.39 -31.65 2.67
CA ASP A 371 -17.58 -32.51 2.57
C ASP A 371 -18.80 -31.69 2.09
N GLY A 372 -19.37 -32.15 0.98
CA GLY A 372 -20.29 -31.40 0.14
C GLY A 372 -21.60 -30.96 0.79
N GLY A 373 -22.06 -29.79 0.35
CA GLY A 373 -23.40 -29.29 0.61
C GLY A 373 -23.51 -27.85 0.14
N GLY A 374 -24.29 -27.60 -0.91
CA GLY A 374 -24.57 -26.26 -1.39
C GLY A 374 -25.05 -25.34 -0.28
N HIS A 375 -24.32 -24.25 -0.06
CA HIS A 375 -24.78 -23.09 0.68
C HIS A 375 -24.23 -21.84 -0.01
N ASP A 376 -25.14 -20.92 -0.34
CA ASP A 376 -24.84 -19.57 -0.83
C ASP A 376 -23.75 -18.90 0.01
N PRO A 377 -22.77 -18.20 -0.59
CA PRO A 377 -21.64 -17.65 0.14
C PRO A 377 -22.03 -16.35 0.87
N ALA A 378 -21.79 -16.32 2.17
CA ALA A 378 -21.82 -15.11 3.00
C ALA A 378 -20.47 -14.32 2.89
N PRO A 379 -20.38 -13.05 3.34
CA PRO A 379 -20.10 -11.90 2.48
C PRO A 379 -18.62 -11.49 2.42
N VAL A 380 -18.28 -10.63 1.46
CA VAL A 380 -17.11 -9.75 1.52
C VAL A 380 -17.41 -8.70 2.58
N ASP A 381 -16.52 -8.48 3.56
CA ASP A 381 -16.72 -7.38 4.51
C ASP A 381 -16.39 -6.07 3.78
N LEU A 382 -17.41 -5.51 3.14
CA LEU A 382 -17.36 -4.23 2.46
C LEU A 382 -17.31 -3.13 3.53
N PRO A 383 -16.60 -2.01 3.31
CA PRO A 383 -16.69 -0.84 4.18
C PRO A 383 -18.16 -0.47 4.46
N THR A 384 -18.48 -0.12 5.71
CA THR A 384 -19.85 0.14 6.20
C THR A 384 -20.60 1.15 5.32
N GLU A 385 -19.90 2.17 4.82
CA GLU A 385 -20.45 3.21 3.96
C GLU A 385 -20.90 2.63 2.61
N ILE A 386 -20.14 1.68 2.05
CA ILE A 386 -20.49 1.00 0.80
C ILE A 386 -21.71 0.11 1.01
N ILE A 387 -21.78 -0.60 2.14
CA ILE A 387 -22.96 -1.39 2.51
C ILE A 387 -24.20 -0.48 2.60
N ARG A 388 -24.09 0.65 3.31
CA ARG A 388 -25.18 1.63 3.45
C ARG A 388 -25.68 2.17 2.11
N VAL A 389 -24.76 2.42 1.16
CA VAL A 389 -25.10 2.84 -0.21
C VAL A 389 -25.79 1.71 -0.98
N GLN A 390 -25.29 0.48 -0.89
CA GLN A 390 -25.90 -0.68 -1.56
C GLN A 390 -27.30 -0.99 -1.02
N GLU A 391 -27.54 -0.90 0.29
CA GLU A 391 -28.85 -1.05 0.89
C GLU A 391 -29.83 0.03 0.42
N ALA A 392 -29.37 1.28 0.36
CA ALA A 392 -30.17 2.40 -0.17
C ALA A 392 -30.55 2.17 -1.64
N LEU A 393 -29.60 1.70 -2.46
CA LEU A 393 -29.80 1.35 -3.86
C LEU A 393 -30.70 0.13 -4.05
N ALA A 394 -30.59 -0.90 -3.21
CA ALA A 394 -31.44 -2.08 -3.24
C ALA A 394 -32.91 -1.69 -2.96
N ARG A 395 -33.13 -0.75 -2.03
CA ARG A 395 -34.47 -0.31 -1.64
C ARG A 395 -35.13 0.63 -2.65
N LYS A 396 -34.42 1.66 -3.12
CA LYS A 396 -35.01 2.73 -3.97
C LYS A 396 -34.58 2.69 -5.43
N GLY A 397 -33.53 1.95 -5.78
CA GLY A 397 -32.92 1.95 -7.12
C GLY A 397 -32.03 3.18 -7.39
N GLN A 398 -32.08 4.19 -6.52
CA GLN A 398 -31.30 5.41 -6.63
C GLN A 398 -31.00 6.04 -5.26
N VAL A 399 -29.83 6.66 -5.15
CA VAL A 399 -29.32 7.28 -3.91
C VAL A 399 -28.60 8.60 -4.22
N ILE A 400 -28.69 9.56 -3.32
CA ILE A 400 -27.91 10.80 -3.31
C ILE A 400 -27.00 10.76 -2.07
N LEU A 401 -25.70 10.83 -2.32
CA LEU A 401 -24.67 11.04 -1.31
C LEU A 401 -24.52 12.54 -1.12
N TYR A 402 -24.78 13.05 0.08
CA TYR A 402 -24.74 14.48 0.36
C TYR A 402 -23.89 14.79 1.58
N GLY A 403 -23.38 16.02 1.63
CA GLY A 403 -22.58 16.51 2.74
C GLY A 403 -21.56 17.56 2.32
N PRO A 404 -20.74 18.04 3.26
CA PRO A 404 -19.77 19.11 3.03
C PRO A 404 -18.72 18.76 1.97
N PRO A 405 -18.04 19.75 1.36
CA PRO A 405 -16.99 19.47 0.37
C PRO A 405 -15.80 18.74 1.00
N GLY A 406 -15.09 17.93 0.20
CA GLY A 406 -13.89 17.21 0.64
C GLY A 406 -14.14 15.96 1.51
N THR A 407 -15.38 15.45 1.61
CA THR A 407 -15.72 14.25 2.42
C THR A 407 -15.65 12.93 1.64
N GLY A 408 -15.20 12.93 0.38
CA GLY A 408 -15.02 11.71 -0.41
C GLY A 408 -16.28 11.13 -1.06
N LYS A 409 -17.37 11.91 -1.21
CA LYS A 409 -18.64 11.46 -1.83
C LYS A 409 -18.47 10.81 -3.21
N THR A 410 -17.74 11.46 -4.11
CA THR A 410 -17.49 10.94 -5.47
C THR A 410 -16.64 9.67 -5.44
N ARG A 411 -15.65 9.60 -4.53
CA ARG A 411 -14.86 8.38 -4.27
C ARG A 411 -15.76 7.24 -3.80
N LEU A 412 -16.64 7.48 -2.83
CA LEU A 412 -17.59 6.49 -2.33
C LEU A 412 -18.59 6.02 -3.40
N ALA A 413 -19.08 6.93 -4.25
CA ALA A 413 -19.94 6.59 -5.38
C ALA A 413 -19.25 5.62 -6.36
N LEU A 414 -18.00 5.91 -6.71
CA LEU A 414 -17.18 5.07 -7.59
C LEU A 414 -16.85 3.72 -6.95
N GLN A 415 -16.49 3.70 -5.67
CA GLN A 415 -16.24 2.46 -4.92
C GLN A 415 -17.50 1.60 -4.80
N SER A 416 -18.65 2.21 -4.55
CA SER A 416 -19.94 1.51 -4.49
C SER A 416 -20.32 0.91 -5.85
N ALA A 417 -20.15 1.67 -6.93
CA ALA A 417 -20.36 1.16 -8.28
C ALA A 417 -19.38 0.03 -8.62
N LEU A 418 -18.12 0.14 -8.20
CA LEU A 418 -17.09 -0.88 -8.39
C LEU A 418 -17.45 -2.16 -7.63
N ALA A 419 -17.88 -2.06 -6.37
CA ALA A 419 -18.35 -3.19 -5.59
C ALA A 419 -19.52 -3.90 -6.27
N MET A 420 -20.49 -3.16 -6.81
CA MET A 420 -21.66 -3.70 -7.50
C MET A 420 -21.35 -4.31 -8.88
N ASN A 421 -20.17 -4.04 -9.45
CA ASN A 421 -19.70 -4.62 -10.72
C ASN A 421 -18.63 -5.69 -10.52
N GLY A 422 -18.59 -6.33 -9.35
CA GLY A 422 -17.64 -7.42 -9.07
C GLY A 422 -16.19 -6.96 -8.84
N GLY A 423 -15.96 -5.66 -8.70
CA GLY A 423 -14.67 -5.06 -8.38
C GLY A 423 -14.46 -4.76 -6.90
N ALA A 424 -15.30 -5.29 -6.00
CA ALA A 424 -15.22 -5.08 -4.56
C ALA A 424 -13.81 -5.32 -3.98
N ALA A 425 -13.11 -6.34 -4.49
CA ALA A 425 -11.77 -6.72 -4.05
C ALA A 425 -10.66 -5.73 -4.46
N ALA A 426 -10.94 -4.77 -5.36
CA ALA A 426 -9.98 -3.74 -5.76
C ALA A 426 -10.08 -2.48 -4.89
N ILE A 427 -11.14 -2.35 -4.07
CA ILE A 427 -11.37 -1.21 -3.19
C ILE A 427 -10.31 -1.20 -2.08
N GLY A 428 -9.69 -0.05 -1.85
CA GLY A 428 -8.60 0.10 -0.86
C GLY A 428 -7.25 -0.48 -1.30
N THR A 429 -7.13 -0.93 -2.56
CA THR A 429 -5.86 -1.43 -3.11
C THR A 429 -5.21 -0.41 -4.03
N ALA A 430 -3.89 -0.51 -4.26
CA ALA A 430 -3.20 0.29 -5.30
C ALA A 430 -3.74 0.07 -6.73
N GLY A 431 -4.58 -0.97 -6.95
CA GLY A 431 -5.25 -1.25 -8.22
C GLY A 431 -6.62 -0.59 -8.37
N GLN A 432 -7.12 0.12 -7.35
CA GLN A 432 -8.45 0.73 -7.33
C GLN A 432 -8.68 1.65 -8.54
N GLU A 433 -7.74 2.54 -8.85
CA GLU A 433 -7.87 3.48 -9.96
C GLU A 433 -7.97 2.78 -11.32
N SER A 434 -7.15 1.74 -11.52
CA SER A 434 -7.19 0.93 -12.73
C SER A 434 -8.53 0.19 -12.85
N ALA A 435 -9.04 -0.35 -11.74
CA ALA A 435 -10.32 -1.03 -11.68
C ALA A 435 -11.50 -0.09 -11.98
N ILE A 436 -11.49 1.12 -11.41
CA ILE A 436 -12.46 2.19 -11.74
C ILE A 436 -12.37 2.55 -13.23
N GLY A 437 -11.16 2.76 -13.76
CA GLY A 437 -10.95 3.07 -15.17
C GLY A 437 -11.47 1.97 -16.10
N ASN A 438 -11.27 0.70 -15.75
CA ASN A 438 -11.80 -0.44 -16.53
C ASN A 438 -13.32 -0.55 -16.43
N MET A 439 -13.89 -0.32 -15.24
CA MET A 439 -15.33 -0.28 -15.02
C MET A 439 -16.00 0.80 -15.88
N LEU A 440 -15.45 2.02 -15.92
CA LEU A 440 -16.01 3.12 -16.73
C LEU A 440 -15.91 2.82 -18.24
N ARG A 441 -14.89 2.11 -18.70
CA ARG A 441 -14.75 1.67 -20.11
C ARG A 441 -15.64 0.50 -20.49
N SER A 442 -16.20 -0.23 -19.52
CA SER A 442 -17.06 -1.40 -19.78
C SER A 442 -18.38 -1.04 -20.48
N GLY A 443 -18.78 0.23 -20.44
CA GLY A 443 -20.09 0.70 -20.91
C GLY A 443 -21.24 0.43 -19.93
N ARG A 444 -21.02 -0.36 -18.86
CA ARG A 444 -22.04 -0.66 -17.83
C ARG A 444 -22.20 0.44 -16.77
N VAL A 445 -21.16 1.24 -16.57
CA VAL A 445 -21.15 2.37 -15.64
C VAL A 445 -20.85 3.64 -16.40
N GLN A 446 -21.70 4.64 -16.26
CA GLN A 446 -21.52 5.97 -16.83
C GLN A 446 -21.36 6.99 -15.72
N LEU A 447 -20.34 7.84 -15.82
CA LEU A 447 -20.11 8.98 -14.94
C LEU A 447 -20.39 10.26 -15.71
N VAL A 448 -21.24 11.13 -15.18
CA VAL A 448 -21.56 12.44 -15.74
C VAL A 448 -21.61 13.48 -14.63
N THR A 449 -21.20 14.71 -14.93
CA THR A 449 -21.33 15.86 -14.02
C THR A 449 -22.42 16.79 -14.53
N PHE A 450 -23.35 17.19 -13.68
CA PHE A 450 -24.40 18.14 -14.07
C PHE A 450 -23.93 19.58 -13.97
N HIS A 451 -24.34 20.39 -14.94
CA HIS A 451 -24.09 21.82 -14.97
C HIS A 451 -25.39 22.55 -15.38
N PRO A 452 -25.51 23.87 -15.16
CA PRO A 452 -26.77 24.60 -15.36
C PRO A 452 -27.35 24.55 -16.79
N SER A 453 -26.52 24.24 -17.78
CA SER A 453 -26.93 24.12 -19.19
C SER A 453 -27.22 22.69 -19.64
N TYR A 454 -27.05 21.69 -18.77
CA TYR A 454 -27.33 20.30 -19.09
C TYR A 454 -28.84 20.07 -19.17
N GLY A 455 -29.32 19.49 -20.28
CA GLY A 455 -30.74 19.45 -20.63
C GLY A 455 -31.28 18.07 -21.01
N TYR A 456 -32.59 18.01 -21.27
CA TYR A 456 -33.28 16.81 -21.73
C TYR A 456 -32.68 16.28 -23.04
N GLU A 457 -32.26 17.19 -23.91
CA GLU A 457 -31.74 16.92 -25.25
C GLU A 457 -30.41 16.14 -25.24
N ASP A 458 -29.61 16.30 -24.19
CA ASP A 458 -28.34 15.59 -24.00
C ASP A 458 -28.49 14.32 -23.17
N PHE A 459 -29.50 14.26 -22.32
CA PHE A 459 -29.70 13.17 -21.39
C PHE A 459 -30.63 12.09 -21.92
N VAL A 460 -31.75 12.46 -22.53
CA VAL A 460 -32.79 11.54 -23.02
C VAL A 460 -32.77 11.45 -24.54
N GLU A 461 -33.19 12.49 -25.26
CA GLU A 461 -33.10 12.54 -26.72
C GLU A 461 -33.24 13.98 -27.22
N GLY A 462 -32.55 14.31 -28.31
CA GLY A 462 -32.55 15.65 -28.87
C GLY A 462 -32.05 15.70 -30.31
N TYR A 463 -32.51 16.70 -31.06
CA TYR A 463 -32.00 16.97 -32.40
C TYR A 463 -30.64 17.65 -32.31
N LYS A 464 -29.63 17.04 -32.93
CA LYS A 464 -28.27 17.60 -33.03
C LYS A 464 -27.93 17.89 -34.49
N PRO A 465 -27.26 19.01 -34.78
CA PRO A 465 -26.79 19.30 -36.13
C PRO A 465 -25.67 18.31 -36.50
N VAL A 466 -25.76 17.73 -37.68
CA VAL A 466 -24.73 16.91 -38.30
C VAL A 466 -24.47 17.41 -39.72
N ASP A 467 -23.25 17.22 -40.21
CA ASP A 467 -22.90 17.60 -41.57
C ASP A 467 -23.78 16.86 -42.58
N ASP A 468 -24.31 17.59 -43.55
CA ASP A 468 -25.01 17.02 -44.69
C ASP A 468 -24.00 16.87 -45.85
N PRO A 469 -23.60 15.64 -46.24
CA PRO A 469 -22.68 15.47 -47.37
C PRO A 469 -23.30 15.85 -48.72
N ALA A 470 -24.63 15.91 -48.82
CA ALA A 470 -25.37 16.17 -50.05
C ALA A 470 -25.72 17.65 -50.25
N ALA A 471 -25.68 18.46 -49.20
CA ALA A 471 -25.92 19.90 -49.25
C ALA A 471 -24.83 20.59 -48.44
N HIS A 472 -24.20 21.67 -48.94
CA HIS A 472 -23.22 22.45 -48.18
C HIS A 472 -23.87 23.16 -46.96
N GLY A 473 -24.23 22.40 -45.92
CA GLY A 473 -24.99 22.85 -44.76
C GLY A 473 -25.14 21.75 -43.69
N LEU A 474 -25.94 22.05 -42.66
CA LEU A 474 -26.19 21.15 -41.52
C LEU A 474 -27.60 20.56 -41.64
N ARG A 475 -27.75 19.27 -41.33
CA ARG A 475 -29.05 18.62 -41.11
C ARG A 475 -29.25 18.31 -39.63
N LEU A 476 -30.48 18.35 -39.15
CA LEU A 476 -30.81 17.92 -37.79
C LEU A 476 -31.03 16.41 -37.75
N GLU A 477 -30.25 15.72 -36.93
CA GLU A 477 -30.42 14.30 -36.65
C GLU A 477 -30.91 14.10 -35.23
N LEU A 478 -31.95 13.29 -35.06
CA LEU A 478 -32.42 12.91 -33.74
C LEU A 478 -31.41 11.93 -33.13
N THR A 479 -30.80 12.32 -32.01
CA THR A 479 -29.80 11.53 -31.30
C THR A 479 -30.31 11.12 -29.92
N ASN A 480 -29.96 9.89 -29.51
CA ASN A 480 -30.23 9.42 -28.16
C ASN A 480 -29.22 10.03 -27.19
N GLY A 481 -29.71 10.52 -26.05
CA GLY A 481 -28.90 11.01 -24.96
C GLY A 481 -28.28 9.89 -24.11
N LEU A 482 -27.46 10.30 -23.13
CA LEU A 482 -26.69 9.38 -22.29
C LEU A 482 -27.58 8.39 -21.53
N PHE A 483 -28.64 8.87 -20.86
CA PHE A 483 -29.56 8.04 -20.09
C PHE A 483 -30.34 7.08 -20.97
N HIS A 484 -30.78 7.54 -22.15
CA HIS A 484 -31.46 6.69 -23.11
C HIS A 484 -30.55 5.54 -23.55
N ASN A 485 -29.31 5.83 -23.97
CA ASN A 485 -28.37 4.80 -24.40
C ASN A 485 -28.07 3.78 -23.29
N LEU A 486 -27.91 4.26 -22.04
CA LEU A 486 -27.68 3.39 -20.90
C LEU A 486 -28.89 2.51 -20.58
N CYS A 487 -30.12 3.04 -20.65
CA CYS A 487 -31.33 2.25 -20.50
C CYS A 487 -31.48 1.21 -21.61
N THR A 488 -31.17 1.56 -22.86
CA THR A 488 -31.21 0.61 -23.97
C THR A 488 -30.21 -0.54 -23.77
N ALA A 489 -28.98 -0.24 -23.33
CA ALA A 489 -27.98 -1.25 -23.02
C ALA A 489 -28.42 -2.15 -21.84
N ALA A 490 -28.95 -1.53 -20.77
CA ALA A 490 -29.44 -2.26 -19.61
C ALA A 490 -30.63 -3.17 -19.93
N ALA A 491 -31.55 -2.73 -20.78
CA ALA A 491 -32.68 -3.57 -21.23
C ALA A 491 -32.22 -4.79 -22.05
N ALA A 492 -31.11 -4.68 -22.79
CA ALA A 492 -30.56 -5.78 -23.58
C ALA A 492 -29.79 -6.82 -22.74
N ALA A 493 -29.40 -6.49 -21.51
CA ALA A 493 -28.63 -7.35 -20.61
C ALA A 493 -29.29 -7.39 -19.21
N PRO A 494 -30.46 -8.03 -19.05
CA PRO A 494 -31.28 -7.96 -17.83
C PRO A 494 -30.61 -8.56 -16.59
N ASP A 495 -29.67 -9.50 -16.77
CA ASP A 495 -28.94 -10.15 -15.69
C ASP A 495 -27.71 -9.35 -15.21
N GLU A 496 -27.38 -8.25 -15.88
CA GLU A 496 -26.25 -7.39 -15.54
C GLU A 496 -26.72 -6.10 -14.86
N THR A 497 -25.96 -5.60 -13.88
CA THR A 497 -26.27 -4.32 -13.23
C THR A 497 -25.62 -3.17 -13.98
N PHE A 498 -26.40 -2.14 -14.30
CA PHE A 498 -25.93 -0.90 -14.90
C PHE A 498 -25.98 0.23 -13.89
N LEU A 499 -25.01 1.14 -13.89
CA LEU A 499 -24.98 2.28 -13.00
C LEU A 499 -24.79 3.61 -13.74
N LEU A 500 -25.53 4.61 -13.28
CA LEU A 500 -25.32 6.00 -13.63
C LEU A 500 -24.84 6.76 -12.39
N ILE A 501 -23.65 7.31 -12.45
CA ILE A 501 -23.12 8.21 -11.42
C ILE A 501 -23.30 9.64 -11.93
N ILE A 502 -24.03 10.46 -11.17
CA ILE A 502 -24.28 11.88 -11.46
C ILE A 502 -23.55 12.70 -10.39
N ASP A 503 -22.40 13.23 -10.76
CA ASP A 503 -21.65 14.14 -9.92
C ASP A 503 -22.30 15.53 -9.93
N GLU A 504 -22.32 16.21 -8.78
CA GLU A 504 -22.93 17.54 -8.60
C GLU A 504 -24.40 17.59 -9.07
N ILE A 505 -25.19 16.59 -8.69
CA ILE A 505 -26.56 16.37 -9.18
C ILE A 505 -27.49 17.59 -8.98
N ASN A 506 -27.22 18.42 -7.98
CA ASN A 506 -28.02 19.59 -7.66
C ASN A 506 -27.80 20.76 -8.64
N ARG A 507 -26.67 20.80 -9.37
CA ARG A 507 -26.34 21.87 -10.34
C ARG A 507 -27.18 21.83 -11.62
N GLY A 508 -27.90 20.73 -11.86
CA GLY A 508 -28.86 20.60 -12.96
C GLY A 508 -30.32 20.72 -12.51
N ASP A 509 -31.18 21.19 -13.40
CA ASP A 509 -32.64 21.16 -13.21
C ASP A 509 -33.15 19.73 -13.45
N LEU A 510 -33.23 18.93 -12.39
CA LEU A 510 -33.58 17.51 -12.47
C LEU A 510 -34.97 17.25 -13.10
N PRO A 511 -36.05 17.95 -12.73
CA PRO A 511 -37.33 17.84 -13.43
C PRO A 511 -37.21 18.07 -14.94
N ARG A 512 -36.46 19.08 -15.37
CA ARG A 512 -36.26 19.36 -16.79
C ARG A 512 -35.41 18.29 -17.48
N ILE A 513 -34.32 17.85 -16.85
CA ILE A 513 -33.39 16.88 -17.41
C ILE A 513 -34.04 15.50 -17.60
N PHE A 514 -34.77 15.02 -16.59
CA PHE A 514 -35.43 13.71 -16.66
C PHE A 514 -36.77 13.74 -17.40
N GLY A 515 -37.41 14.91 -17.53
CA GLY A 515 -38.71 15.06 -18.19
C GLY A 515 -39.76 14.10 -17.60
N GLU A 516 -40.48 13.40 -18.47
CA GLU A 516 -41.48 12.40 -18.09
C GLU A 516 -40.89 11.16 -17.39
N LEU A 517 -39.61 10.87 -17.61
CA LEU A 517 -38.93 9.70 -17.06
C LEU A 517 -38.67 9.82 -15.56
N ILE A 518 -38.80 11.02 -14.98
CA ILE A 518 -38.72 11.25 -13.54
C ILE A 518 -39.70 10.36 -12.76
N THR A 519 -40.85 10.03 -13.37
CA THR A 519 -41.85 9.15 -12.76
C THR A 519 -41.42 7.68 -12.78
N LEU A 520 -40.67 7.27 -13.79
CA LEU A 520 -40.17 5.90 -13.99
C LEU A 520 -38.94 5.57 -13.15
N LEU A 521 -38.37 6.55 -12.43
CA LEU A 521 -37.31 6.29 -11.46
C LEU A 521 -37.81 5.49 -10.25
N GLU A 522 -39.10 5.60 -9.90
CA GLU A 522 -39.68 4.84 -8.79
C GLU A 522 -39.59 3.33 -9.07
N SER A 523 -39.14 2.56 -8.09
CA SER A 523 -38.78 1.14 -8.28
C SER A 523 -39.93 0.27 -8.75
N ASP A 524 -41.16 0.59 -8.36
CA ASP A 524 -42.42 -0.04 -8.77
C ASP A 524 -42.88 0.34 -10.18
N LYS A 525 -42.35 1.45 -10.74
CA LYS A 525 -42.70 1.97 -12.07
C LYS A 525 -41.69 1.65 -13.15
N ARG A 526 -40.52 1.09 -12.78
CA ARG A 526 -39.51 0.63 -13.73
C ARG A 526 -40.03 -0.54 -14.57
N GLY A 527 -39.80 -0.45 -15.88
CA GLY A 527 -40.35 -1.35 -16.89
C GLY A 527 -41.75 -0.96 -17.42
N ILE A 528 -42.39 0.08 -16.86
CA ILE A 528 -43.58 0.67 -17.49
C ILE A 528 -43.13 1.47 -18.71
N GLU A 529 -43.74 1.20 -19.85
CA GLU A 529 -43.46 1.93 -21.08
C GLU A 529 -44.21 3.27 -21.11
N VAL A 530 -43.49 4.32 -21.46
CA VAL A 530 -44.02 5.65 -21.78
C VAL A 530 -43.62 6.01 -23.21
N ARG A 531 -44.38 6.91 -23.82
CA ARG A 531 -44.09 7.37 -25.17
C ARG A 531 -43.28 8.67 -25.10
N LEU A 532 -42.06 8.64 -25.60
CA LEU A 532 -41.18 9.83 -25.60
C LEU A 532 -41.78 10.94 -26.49
N PRO A 533 -41.70 12.22 -26.10
CA PRO A 533 -42.38 13.31 -26.78
C PRO A 533 -41.76 13.65 -28.14
N ILE A 534 -40.46 13.45 -28.33
CA ILE A 534 -39.76 13.84 -29.57
C ILE A 534 -39.82 12.69 -30.57
N SER A 535 -39.24 11.54 -30.24
CA SER A 535 -39.16 10.38 -31.13
C SER A 535 -40.47 9.61 -31.30
N LYS A 536 -41.42 9.79 -30.37
CA LYS A 536 -42.66 9.01 -30.27
C LYS A 536 -42.45 7.50 -30.06
N ARG A 537 -41.23 7.08 -29.75
CA ARG A 537 -40.87 5.69 -29.43
C ARG A 537 -41.39 5.30 -28.05
N SER A 538 -41.69 4.02 -27.87
CA SER A 538 -41.93 3.44 -26.56
C SER A 538 -40.60 3.31 -25.81
N PHE A 539 -40.56 3.72 -24.55
CA PHE A 539 -39.36 3.72 -23.73
C PHE A 539 -39.71 3.41 -22.27
N SER A 540 -38.84 2.66 -21.58
CA SER A 540 -38.98 2.39 -20.16
C SER A 540 -37.62 2.44 -19.45
N VAL A 541 -37.64 2.71 -18.15
CA VAL A 541 -36.42 2.63 -17.32
C VAL A 541 -36.25 1.20 -16.82
N PRO A 542 -35.13 0.51 -17.12
CA PRO A 542 -34.93 -0.88 -16.72
C PRO A 542 -34.77 -1.07 -15.21
N LYS A 543 -35.16 -2.26 -14.74
CA LYS A 543 -35.07 -2.64 -13.32
C LYS A 543 -33.66 -2.91 -12.83
N ASN A 544 -32.72 -3.21 -13.74
CA ASN A 544 -31.31 -3.46 -13.47
C ASN A 544 -30.41 -2.21 -13.55
N LEU A 545 -30.98 -1.03 -13.83
CA LEU A 545 -30.27 0.24 -13.75
C LEU A 545 -30.23 0.76 -12.30
N ARG A 546 -29.16 1.42 -11.89
CA ARG A 546 -29.03 2.09 -10.58
C ARG A 546 -28.48 3.50 -10.77
N ILE A 547 -28.86 4.44 -9.92
CA ILE A 547 -28.40 5.84 -10.02
C ILE A 547 -27.76 6.28 -8.69
N ILE A 548 -26.55 6.79 -8.73
CA ILE A 548 -25.85 7.37 -7.58
C ILE A 548 -25.59 8.85 -7.89
N GLY A 549 -26.20 9.75 -7.14
CA GLY A 549 -25.93 11.19 -7.21
C GLY A 549 -24.96 11.61 -6.11
N THR A 550 -24.10 12.60 -6.37
CA THR A 550 -23.35 13.30 -5.31
C THR A 550 -23.84 14.74 -5.22
N MET A 551 -23.88 15.30 -4.01
CA MET A 551 -24.39 16.64 -3.74
C MET A 551 -23.55 17.34 -2.67
N ASN A 552 -22.92 18.46 -3.01
CA ASN A 552 -22.34 19.36 -2.01
C ASN A 552 -23.47 20.22 -1.41
N THR A 553 -23.55 20.27 -0.08
CA THR A 553 -24.61 21.01 0.62
C THR A 553 -24.27 22.48 0.87
N ALA A 554 -22.99 22.83 0.98
CA ALA A 554 -22.52 24.21 1.17
C ALA A 554 -22.66 25.11 -0.09
N ASP A 555 -22.83 24.53 -1.29
CA ASP A 555 -22.85 25.30 -2.54
C ASP A 555 -24.13 26.16 -2.64
N ARG A 556 -23.97 27.48 -2.47
CA ARG A 556 -25.07 28.46 -2.54
C ARG A 556 -25.59 28.75 -3.95
N SER A 557 -24.89 28.28 -4.98
CA SER A 557 -25.15 28.56 -6.41
C SER A 557 -26.19 27.62 -7.04
N VAL A 558 -26.90 26.83 -6.24
CA VAL A 558 -27.53 25.60 -6.72
C VAL A 558 -29.05 25.59 -6.58
N SER A 559 -29.72 24.93 -7.55
CA SER A 559 -31.18 24.77 -7.54
C SER A 559 -31.64 23.92 -6.34
N HIS A 560 -32.69 24.36 -5.64
CA HIS A 560 -33.26 23.56 -4.55
C HIS A 560 -33.85 22.27 -5.11
N LEU A 561 -33.43 21.14 -4.53
CA LEU A 561 -33.94 19.83 -4.92
C LEU A 561 -35.43 19.72 -4.61
N ASP A 562 -36.27 19.62 -5.65
CA ASP A 562 -37.72 19.55 -5.50
C ASP A 562 -38.16 18.30 -4.70
N ALA A 563 -39.29 18.42 -4.01
CA ALA A 563 -39.92 17.38 -3.20
C ALA A 563 -40.18 16.09 -4.00
N ALA A 564 -40.48 16.21 -5.30
CA ALA A 564 -40.67 15.07 -6.20
C ALA A 564 -39.40 14.21 -6.32
N ILE A 565 -38.22 14.83 -6.44
CA ILE A 565 -36.92 14.16 -6.46
C ILE A 565 -36.61 13.59 -5.09
N ARG A 566 -36.81 14.37 -4.01
CA ARG A 566 -36.56 13.89 -2.64
C ARG A 566 -37.33 12.61 -2.31
N ARG A 567 -38.56 12.46 -2.82
CA ARG A 567 -39.35 11.22 -2.67
C ARG A 567 -38.70 10.02 -3.38
N ARG A 568 -38.10 10.23 -4.55
CA ARG A 568 -37.58 9.18 -5.43
C ARG A 568 -36.20 8.70 -5.04
N PHE A 569 -35.34 9.57 -4.49
CA PHE A 569 -33.99 9.19 -4.08
C PHE A 569 -33.94 8.79 -2.61
N ALA A 570 -32.99 7.90 -2.27
CA ALA A 570 -32.53 7.75 -0.89
C ALA A 570 -31.45 8.80 -0.63
N PHE A 571 -31.34 9.30 0.59
CA PHE A 571 -30.34 10.29 0.97
C PHE A 571 -29.42 9.67 2.01
N VAL A 572 -28.12 9.69 1.73
CA VAL A 572 -27.07 9.19 2.62
C VAL A 572 -26.13 10.36 2.92
N ASP A 573 -26.07 10.73 4.18
CA ASP A 573 -25.20 11.79 4.68
C ASP A 573 -23.77 11.28 4.84
N ILE A 574 -22.80 12.04 4.31
CA ILE A 574 -21.37 11.76 4.27
C ILE A 574 -20.62 12.98 4.85
N GLY A 575 -20.36 12.92 6.15
CA GLY A 575 -19.63 13.95 6.90
C GLY A 575 -18.10 13.79 6.86
N PRO A 576 -17.36 14.74 7.44
CA PRO A 576 -15.93 14.62 7.67
C PRO A 576 -15.60 13.41 8.56
N ASP A 577 -14.41 12.84 8.35
CA ASP A 577 -13.93 11.67 9.09
C ASP A 577 -12.51 11.98 9.58
N PRO A 578 -12.35 12.38 10.86
CA PRO A 578 -11.06 12.71 11.43
C PRO A 578 -10.08 11.54 11.56
N ASP A 579 -10.55 10.30 11.54
CA ASP A 579 -9.70 9.12 11.70
C ASP A 579 -8.87 8.86 10.42
N ILE A 580 -9.37 9.28 9.26
CA ILE A 580 -8.67 9.17 7.97
C ILE A 580 -7.38 10.00 7.94
N VAL A 581 -7.32 11.09 8.70
CA VAL A 581 -6.15 11.98 8.78
C VAL A 581 -5.27 11.68 9.99
N SER A 582 -5.38 10.48 10.58
CA SER A 582 -4.61 10.09 11.76
C SER A 582 -3.11 10.25 11.53
N GLY A 583 -2.51 11.20 12.23
CA GLY A 583 -1.13 11.61 12.00
C GLY A 583 -0.83 12.96 12.66
N SER A 584 0.43 13.37 12.58
CA SER A 584 0.90 14.62 13.17
C SER A 584 1.93 15.31 12.31
N VAL A 585 1.87 16.63 12.24
CA VAL A 585 2.90 17.49 11.67
C VAL A 585 3.49 18.31 12.80
N GLY A 586 4.76 18.08 13.16
CA GLY A 586 5.36 18.69 14.35
C GLY A 586 4.52 18.42 15.62
N PRO A 587 4.09 19.46 16.37
CA PRO A 587 3.21 19.31 17.54
C PRO A 587 1.71 19.23 17.21
N LEU A 588 1.32 19.38 15.95
CA LEU A 588 -0.08 19.40 15.52
C LEU A 588 -0.60 17.97 15.32
N ASP A 589 -1.55 17.55 16.14
CA ASP A 589 -2.36 16.36 15.89
C ASP A 589 -3.49 16.70 14.90
N LEU A 590 -3.47 16.07 13.71
CA LEU A 590 -4.37 16.43 12.61
C LEU A 590 -5.82 16.04 12.88
N THR A 591 -6.05 14.90 13.55
CA THR A 591 -7.37 14.42 13.96
C THR A 591 -8.02 15.42 14.93
N THR A 592 -7.28 15.87 15.94
CA THR A 592 -7.75 16.87 16.90
C THR A 592 -7.96 18.22 16.22
N PHE A 593 -7.04 18.66 15.36
CA PHE A 593 -7.18 19.90 14.60
C PHE A 593 -8.46 19.93 13.76
N LEU A 594 -8.69 18.91 12.92
CA LEU A 594 -9.86 18.84 12.05
C LEU A 594 -11.16 18.78 12.87
N THR A 595 -11.16 18.03 13.97
CA THR A 595 -12.32 17.92 14.88
C THR A 595 -12.64 19.27 15.54
N SER A 596 -11.64 19.96 16.08
CA SER A 596 -11.79 21.26 16.73
C SER A 596 -12.26 22.33 15.74
N LEU A 597 -11.65 22.39 14.55
CA LEU A 597 -12.05 23.32 13.50
C LEU A 597 -13.52 23.07 13.09
N ASN A 598 -13.88 21.82 12.82
CA ASN A 598 -15.25 21.46 12.43
C ASN A 598 -16.29 21.70 13.52
N THR A 599 -15.89 21.62 14.79
CA THR A 599 -16.75 21.98 15.92
C THR A 599 -17.05 23.49 15.91
N ARG A 600 -16.03 24.34 15.68
CA ARG A 600 -16.24 25.79 15.56
C ARG A 600 -17.06 26.15 14.34
N VAL A 601 -16.75 25.54 13.19
CA VAL A 601 -17.49 25.76 11.93
C VAL A 601 -18.96 25.43 12.08
N ALA A 602 -19.29 24.26 12.63
CA ALA A 602 -20.69 23.86 12.83
C ALA A 602 -21.44 24.76 13.82
N ALA A 603 -20.74 25.34 14.81
CA ALA A 603 -21.33 26.25 15.78
C ALA A 603 -21.58 27.66 15.21
N CYS A 604 -20.65 28.19 14.41
CA CYS A 604 -20.73 29.56 13.88
C CYS A 604 -21.53 29.65 12.55
N LEU A 605 -21.56 28.54 11.79
CA LEU A 605 -22.28 28.41 10.53
C LEU A 605 -23.38 27.34 10.69
N ASP A 606 -23.13 26.15 10.16
CA ASP A 606 -23.99 24.97 10.26
C ASP A 606 -23.17 23.71 9.90
N PRO A 607 -23.71 22.49 10.10
CA PRO A 607 -23.00 21.25 9.78
C PRO A 607 -22.65 21.08 8.29
N ASP A 608 -23.37 21.72 7.37
CA ASP A 608 -23.15 21.59 5.93
C ASP A 608 -21.88 22.33 5.45
N HIS A 609 -21.36 23.25 6.26
CA HIS A 609 -20.13 24.00 5.99
C HIS A 609 -18.87 23.38 6.61
N GLN A 610 -18.94 22.20 7.24
CA GLN A 610 -17.76 21.55 7.79
C GLN A 610 -16.69 21.26 6.72
N ILE A 611 -15.43 21.20 7.14
CA ILE A 611 -14.28 20.93 6.30
C ILE A 611 -14.06 19.41 6.21
N GLY A 612 -14.03 18.89 4.99
CA GLY A 612 -13.76 17.47 4.75
C GLY A 612 -12.29 17.07 4.94
N HIS A 613 -12.06 15.80 5.25
CA HIS A 613 -10.72 15.25 5.49
C HIS A 613 -9.79 15.29 4.26
N ALA A 614 -10.33 15.32 3.04
CA ALA A 614 -9.52 15.28 1.82
C ALA A 614 -8.57 16.48 1.66
N TYR A 615 -8.84 17.61 2.31
CA TYR A 615 -7.96 18.78 2.30
C TYR A 615 -6.66 18.55 3.08
N LEU A 616 -6.62 17.55 3.97
CA LEU A 616 -5.43 17.18 4.74
C LEU A 616 -4.80 15.87 4.24
N LEU A 617 -5.07 15.49 2.98
CA LEU A 617 -4.48 14.32 2.33
C LEU A 617 -3.63 14.73 1.12
N THR A 618 -2.45 14.13 1.01
CA THR A 618 -1.58 14.18 -0.18
C THR A 618 -1.38 12.76 -0.69
N ASP A 619 -1.66 12.49 -1.97
CA ASP A 619 -1.58 11.14 -2.57
C ASP A 619 -2.36 10.05 -1.79
N SER A 620 -3.49 10.43 -1.18
CA SER A 620 -4.34 9.58 -0.31
C SER A 620 -3.76 9.24 1.06
N GLU A 621 -2.65 9.87 1.47
CA GLU A 621 -2.06 9.75 2.80
C GLU A 621 -2.18 11.07 3.57
N PRO A 622 -2.26 11.06 4.92
CA PRO A 622 -2.27 12.28 5.72
C PRO A 622 -1.03 13.14 5.46
N VAL A 623 -1.20 14.47 5.43
CA VAL A 623 -0.08 15.41 5.34
C VAL A 623 0.94 15.15 6.46
N ALA A 624 2.23 15.13 6.12
CA ALA A 624 3.29 14.71 7.04
C ALA A 624 4.40 15.75 7.22
N THR A 625 4.43 16.79 6.38
CA THR A 625 5.46 17.85 6.42
C THR A 625 4.86 19.23 6.67
N ASP A 626 5.69 20.16 7.17
CA ASP A 626 5.28 21.54 7.41
C ASP A 626 4.87 22.23 6.09
N GLU A 627 5.54 21.92 4.99
CA GLU A 627 5.21 22.43 3.65
C GLU A 627 3.85 21.93 3.16
N GLU A 628 3.56 20.64 3.32
CA GLU A 628 2.26 20.05 2.95
C GLU A 628 1.13 20.64 3.80
N LEU A 629 1.35 20.78 5.11
CA LEU A 629 0.39 21.42 6.03
C LEU A 629 0.15 22.88 5.65
N ALA A 630 1.20 23.64 5.35
CA ALA A 630 1.07 25.03 4.95
C ALA A 630 0.32 25.18 3.62
N ALA A 631 0.58 24.29 2.65
CA ALA A 631 -0.16 24.26 1.41
C ALA A 631 -1.65 23.97 1.64
N ALA A 632 -1.97 22.88 2.35
CA ALA A 632 -3.33 22.51 2.70
C ALA A 632 -4.07 23.63 3.45
N PHE A 633 -3.41 24.25 4.44
CA PHE A 633 -4.02 25.29 5.26
C PHE A 633 -4.26 26.59 4.47
N TYR A 634 -3.22 27.15 3.83
CA TYR A 634 -3.31 28.48 3.20
C TYR A 634 -3.90 28.47 1.80
N HIS A 635 -3.78 27.37 1.05
CA HIS A 635 -4.26 27.30 -0.33
C HIS A 635 -5.64 26.65 -0.46
N ASP A 636 -6.04 25.81 0.50
CA ASP A 636 -7.32 25.11 0.42
C ASP A 636 -8.29 25.49 1.56
N ILE A 637 -7.87 25.31 2.83
CA ILE A 637 -8.77 25.52 3.98
C ILE A 637 -9.10 27.00 4.18
N VAL A 638 -8.10 27.88 4.21
CA VAL A 638 -8.31 29.32 4.45
C VAL A 638 -9.21 29.95 3.38
N PRO A 639 -8.96 29.79 2.06
CA PRO A 639 -9.84 30.34 1.03
C PRO A 639 -11.29 29.85 1.14
N LEU A 640 -11.48 28.57 1.49
CA LEU A 640 -12.82 28.01 1.69
C LEU A 640 -13.55 28.67 2.86
N LEU A 641 -12.86 28.88 3.99
CA LEU A 641 -13.41 29.58 5.14
C LEU A 641 -13.71 31.06 4.84
N GLU A 642 -12.86 31.73 4.06
CA GLU A 642 -13.10 33.10 3.60
C GLU A 642 -14.39 33.18 2.75
N ASP A 643 -14.58 32.24 1.83
CA ASP A 643 -15.79 32.12 1.00
C ASP A 643 -17.05 31.88 1.85
N TYR A 644 -16.96 31.05 2.90
CA TYR A 644 -18.08 30.84 3.83
C TYR A 644 -18.42 32.09 4.64
N CYS A 645 -17.39 32.87 5.00
CA CYS A 645 -17.55 34.11 5.73
C CYS A 645 -18.15 35.22 4.86
N VAL A 646 -17.96 35.21 3.53
CA VAL A 646 -18.44 36.25 2.58
C VAL A 646 -18.08 37.66 3.07
N GLY A 647 -16.81 37.85 3.43
CA GLY A 647 -16.29 39.14 3.93
C GLY A 647 -16.67 39.49 5.37
N ARG A 648 -17.34 38.59 6.13
CA ARG A 648 -17.60 38.77 7.57
C ARG A 648 -16.34 38.43 8.38
N VAL A 649 -15.52 39.44 8.63
CA VAL A 649 -14.25 39.30 9.38
C VAL A 649 -14.45 38.73 10.79
N GLU A 650 -15.51 39.14 11.50
CA GLU A 650 -15.75 38.64 12.86
C GLU A 650 -16.04 37.14 12.88
N LEU A 651 -16.75 36.63 11.88
CA LEU A 651 -16.98 35.20 11.72
C LEU A 651 -15.67 34.47 11.43
N LEU A 652 -14.79 35.04 10.59
CA LEU A 652 -13.48 34.45 10.33
C LEU A 652 -12.62 34.39 11.59
N ARG A 653 -12.72 35.40 12.48
CA ARG A 653 -12.05 35.42 13.79
C ARG A 653 -12.61 34.39 14.75
N GLU A 654 -13.92 34.15 14.75
CA GLU A 654 -14.53 33.09 15.57
C GLU A 654 -14.02 31.70 15.13
N LEU A 655 -13.80 31.50 13.84
CA LEU A 655 -13.32 30.23 13.28
C LEU A 655 -11.83 30.02 13.51
N LEU A 656 -10.99 30.99 13.11
CA LEU A 656 -9.53 30.86 13.08
C LEU A 656 -8.81 31.44 14.32
N GLY A 657 -9.53 32.13 15.20
CA GLY A 657 -8.99 32.63 16.47
C GLY A 657 -7.80 33.56 16.28
N ASN A 658 -6.68 33.23 16.92
CA ASN A 658 -5.46 34.05 16.89
C ASN A 658 -4.76 34.06 15.52
N LEU A 659 -5.17 33.18 14.60
CA LEU A 659 -4.62 33.10 13.25
C LEU A 659 -5.22 34.16 12.30
N VAL A 660 -6.00 35.11 12.82
CA VAL A 660 -6.50 36.27 12.07
C VAL A 660 -5.85 37.54 12.63
N ASP A 661 -5.19 38.30 11.77
CA ASP A 661 -4.57 39.57 12.15
C ASP A 661 -5.65 40.57 12.62
N GLN A 662 -5.47 41.09 13.84
CA GLN A 662 -6.47 41.92 14.50
C GLN A 662 -6.71 43.26 13.80
N ASN A 663 -5.70 43.80 13.09
CA ASN A 663 -5.77 45.10 12.45
C ASN A 663 -6.37 45.03 11.04
N THR A 664 -6.04 43.97 10.30
CA THR A 664 -6.40 43.80 8.89
C THR A 664 -7.60 42.89 8.68
N GLY A 665 -7.91 42.03 9.66
CA GLY A 665 -9.00 41.05 9.56
C GLY A 665 -8.72 39.92 8.57
N ARG A 666 -7.44 39.73 8.20
CA ARG A 666 -6.99 38.71 7.24
C ARG A 666 -6.30 37.56 7.96
N PRO A 667 -6.26 36.35 7.38
CA PRO A 667 -5.43 35.26 7.88
C PRO A 667 -3.97 35.71 8.08
N ALA A 668 -3.43 35.46 9.26
CA ALA A 668 -2.06 35.79 9.61
C ALA A 668 -1.09 34.98 8.75
N GLN A 669 -0.04 35.63 8.24
CA GLN A 669 1.01 34.97 7.47
C GLN A 669 2.08 34.46 8.44
N ILE A 670 1.92 33.21 8.87
CA ILE A 670 2.85 32.51 9.75
C ILE A 670 3.90 31.81 8.89
N ALA A 671 5.17 31.82 9.33
CA ALA A 671 6.22 31.09 8.64
C ALA A 671 5.91 29.58 8.62
N VAL A 672 6.24 28.90 7.52
CA VAL A 672 5.91 27.48 7.30
C VAL A 672 6.33 26.60 8.49
N ALA A 673 7.55 26.80 9.00
CA ALA A 673 8.10 26.04 10.12
C ALA A 673 7.39 26.26 11.47
N ASP A 674 6.65 27.38 11.62
CA ASP A 674 5.97 27.74 12.87
C ASP A 674 4.46 27.41 12.82
N LEU A 675 3.90 27.18 11.63
CA LEU A 675 2.45 27.01 11.43
C LEU A 675 1.88 25.86 12.25
N ALA A 676 2.56 24.71 12.29
CA ALA A 676 2.10 23.55 13.05
C ALA A 676 1.97 23.85 14.55
N ALA A 677 2.91 24.62 15.11
CA ALA A 677 2.89 25.01 16.52
C ALA A 677 1.76 26.00 16.83
N GLU A 678 1.52 26.98 15.96
CA GLU A 678 0.44 27.95 16.12
C GLU A 678 -0.95 27.30 15.98
N LEU A 679 -1.11 26.40 15.01
CA LEU A 679 -2.34 25.61 14.87
C LEU A 679 -2.57 24.71 16.09
N ALA A 680 -1.51 24.11 16.63
CA ALA A 680 -1.62 23.28 17.83
C ALA A 680 -2.04 24.11 19.04
N ALA A 681 -1.45 25.30 19.22
CA ALA A 681 -1.81 26.22 20.29
C ALA A 681 -3.28 26.67 20.23
N GLU A 682 -3.81 26.90 19.02
CA GLU A 682 -5.19 27.35 18.82
C GLU A 682 -6.23 26.21 18.89
N PHE A 683 -5.89 25.01 18.39
CA PHE A 683 -6.88 23.94 18.14
C PHE A 683 -6.65 22.62 18.89
N THR A 684 -5.45 22.34 19.42
CA THR A 684 -5.14 21.05 20.09
C THR A 684 -4.84 21.19 21.57
N VAL A 685 -4.30 22.33 22.01
CA VAL A 685 -4.26 22.65 23.44
C VAL A 685 -5.68 22.96 23.89
N ALA A 686 -6.13 22.34 24.98
CA ALA A 686 -7.42 22.63 25.61
C ALA A 686 -7.44 24.08 26.14
N THR A 687 -7.57 25.05 25.24
CA THR A 687 -7.97 26.40 25.57
C THR A 687 -9.46 26.32 25.86
N SER A 688 -9.76 26.17 27.14
CA SER A 688 -11.04 26.49 27.73
C SER A 688 -11.38 27.96 27.43
N ARG A 689 -11.86 28.26 26.22
CA ARG A 689 -12.69 29.44 26.01
C ARG A 689 -14.09 29.03 26.45
N ASN A 690 -14.44 29.44 27.67
CA ASN A 690 -15.80 29.42 28.18
C ASN A 690 -16.74 29.95 27.10
N VAL A 691 -17.59 29.06 26.57
CA VAL A 691 -18.84 29.46 25.93
C VAL A 691 -19.83 29.70 27.07
N ASP A 692 -19.71 30.87 27.70
CA ASP A 692 -20.75 31.48 28.51
C ASP A 692 -20.92 32.92 28.00
N ALA A 693 -21.82 33.08 27.03
CA ALA A 693 -22.59 34.30 26.74
C ALA A 693 -23.71 34.00 25.74
#